data_AF-A0A955N907-F1
#
_entry.id   AF-A0A955N907-F1
#
_cell.length_a   1.000
_cell.length_b   1.000
_cell.length_c   1.000
_cell.angle_alpha   90.00
_cell.angle_beta   90.00
_cell.angle_gamma   90.00
#
_symmetry.space_group_name_H-M   'P 1'
#
loop_
_entity.id
_entity.type
_entity.pdbx_description
1 polymer ?
#
loop_
_entity_poly.entity_id
_entity_poly.type
_entity_poly.pdbx_seq_one_letter_code
_entity_poly.pdbx_strand_id
1 'polypeptide(L)'
;MIRAEYLRFLKALNNGGVAADVRKIANLVLQHLNTLIPLSTAQGQRIKKMAKLAQTNWSSVSSEIQPPSKQVAEQTCPIAQLKRLTVGPFRGFAKQEDFDLATQLVLIYGPNGTGKSSFCEALEYGLLGNVAEADSKRFRNQHDYFKNAHTKSFTPPILVGEDNQGNEIIISANETLYRFCFVEKNRIDNFSRIAAQAPSKQSELISTLFGLDVFTEFVRNFTDTMDGRYIDLEGVKAKELNEKRQTLAGHQQQLKTTIPEELRSIEDEEKVLASEYREGCVFIQMVTELNGSENNVGLIKRLEDDLQKPIASKSNVTIAGLQMLKQSIETEIGERNTKQAELSKASQQVSFKQLYESVKKLKESSPEQCPACQTPLSQVRVNPFDHADAELIKLQHLGQVQEEVMRLEGDIGTSLIKLSEIIKTCCSRFPENNQLSVFQTAAGNTAATDRWNSFHQQLSDGFTPWQHAEAQVKQLEDVDNQIDKAEQKRTEKQSELGRLREFSKQIVKLQTRRETANSSKKNAEEAIGKFDTENAQLIADVEAEKATIVQNQAISRAYATFVQKLNAYKNGLPAQLVANLGETVVQLYNAFNRYDAKNEQLSIVRLPLQQNQRLEIAFKNDPATFFDALHILSEGHIRCLGFAILAAKNIKENCPLLIFDDPVNAIDDEHRHAIRETLFVDDYFIRKQLIIAVHGEEFFNRTHQIIGKEAAKKAFSYLFSPRDDHHIRVNSLNRPKNYVLAARELYDTGEYRDSLMSARRALENLSEKAWFHYGKHCDNSDSPISVSRRAPNQPWDLRGLADNLRSKINKSKGDIPNKGQIVNSLSDVLGTDATQPPWIYLNKGTHDETDLPEFDQQTVNQIVTALERLDAALG
;
A
#
# COMPACT_ATOMS: atom_id res chain seq x y z
N MET A 1 25.31 21.67 0.29
CA MET A 1 24.73 22.20 1.54
C MET A 1 24.46 21.14 2.63
N ILE A 2 23.76 20.02 2.34
CA ILE A 2 23.42 18.99 3.37
C ILE A 2 24.63 18.58 4.22
N ARG A 3 25.77 18.29 3.57
CA ARG A 3 27.00 17.85 4.27
C ARG A 3 27.50 18.86 5.28
N ALA A 4 27.52 20.14 4.93
CA ALA A 4 28.00 21.21 5.79
C ALA A 4 27.11 21.37 7.03
N GLU A 5 25.79 21.40 6.82
CA GLU A 5 24.82 21.50 7.92
C GLU A 5 24.82 20.24 8.79
N TYR A 6 25.02 19.06 8.19
CA TYR A 6 25.18 17.82 8.94
C TYR A 6 26.45 17.82 9.80
N LEU A 7 27.57 18.35 9.32
CA LEU A 7 28.80 18.51 10.12
C LEU A 7 28.59 19.47 11.32
N ARG A 8 27.78 20.53 11.15
CA ARG A 8 27.37 21.41 12.26
C ARG A 8 26.52 20.67 13.29
N PHE A 9 25.55 19.88 12.83
CA PHE A 9 24.78 19.00 13.70
C PHE A 9 25.69 18.04 14.48
N LEU A 10 26.69 17.43 13.85
CA LEU A 10 27.63 16.54 14.55
C LEU A 10 28.43 17.28 15.63
N LYS A 11 28.84 18.53 15.38
CA LYS A 11 29.50 19.37 16.39
C LYS A 11 28.57 19.66 17.58
N ALA A 12 27.31 20.03 17.31
CA ALA A 12 26.30 20.24 18.34
C ALA A 12 26.01 18.96 19.13
N LEU A 13 25.97 17.81 18.45
CA LEU A 13 25.76 16.50 19.05
C LEU A 13 26.91 16.11 19.98
N ASN A 14 28.16 16.41 19.60
CA ASN A 14 29.35 16.06 20.39
C ASN A 14 29.44 16.87 21.69
N ASN A 15 29.01 18.14 21.68
CA ASN A 15 29.01 19.00 22.87
C ASN A 15 27.91 18.64 23.89
N GLY A 16 26.90 17.87 23.49
CA GLY A 16 25.71 17.59 24.30
C GLY A 16 25.77 16.35 25.21
N GLY A 17 26.95 15.73 25.40
CA GLY A 17 27.10 14.58 26.30
C GLY A 17 26.29 13.33 25.87
N VAL A 18 26.28 13.02 24.57
CA VAL A 18 25.43 11.97 24.00
C VAL A 18 26.14 10.60 24.01
N ALA A 19 25.38 9.52 24.23
CA ALA A 19 25.89 8.15 24.28
C ALA A 19 26.72 7.77 23.04
N ALA A 20 27.74 6.92 23.23
CA ALA A 20 28.67 6.49 22.20
C ALA A 20 27.96 5.86 20.98
N ASP A 21 26.93 5.04 21.21
CA ASP A 21 26.18 4.36 20.15
C ASP A 21 25.41 5.33 19.24
N VAL A 22 24.91 6.45 19.79
CA VAL A 22 24.24 7.49 19.00
C VAL A 22 25.24 8.19 18.08
N ARG A 23 26.47 8.44 18.59
CA ARG A 23 27.57 9.01 17.80
C ARG A 23 28.03 8.06 16.70
N LYS A 24 28.02 6.74 16.94
CA LYS A 24 28.26 5.72 15.91
C LYS A 24 27.26 5.83 14.76
N ILE A 25 25.96 5.91 15.04
CA ILE A 25 24.93 6.12 14.00
C ILE A 25 25.21 7.41 13.21
N ALA A 26 25.55 8.49 13.92
CA ALA A 26 25.81 9.78 13.29
C ALA A 26 27.03 9.76 12.35
N ASN A 27 28.12 9.11 12.77
CA ASN A 27 29.31 8.89 11.95
C ASN A 27 29.00 8.00 10.73
N LEU A 28 28.17 6.98 10.91
CA LEU A 28 27.77 6.08 9.84
C LEU A 28 26.93 6.81 8.77
N VAL A 29 26.05 7.73 9.18
CA VAL A 29 25.33 8.61 8.25
C VAL A 29 26.30 9.54 7.50
N LEU A 30 27.30 10.11 8.17
CA LEU A 30 28.31 10.96 7.53
C LEU A 30 29.12 10.19 6.47
N GLN A 31 29.58 8.97 6.81
CA GLN A 31 30.37 8.13 5.91
C GLN A 31 29.59 7.72 4.66
N HIS A 32 28.28 7.50 4.79
CA HIS A 32 27.40 7.05 3.70
C HIS A 32 26.43 8.12 3.20
N LEU A 33 26.75 9.40 3.41
CA LEU A 33 25.84 10.51 3.12
C LEU A 33 25.34 10.51 1.67
N ASN A 34 26.25 10.34 0.69
CA ASN A 34 25.91 10.27 -0.73
C ASN A 34 24.97 9.10 -1.09
N THR A 35 25.02 8.02 -0.31
CA THR A 35 24.12 6.87 -0.49
C THR A 35 22.76 7.10 0.14
N LEU A 36 22.67 7.91 1.21
CA LEU A 36 21.44 8.14 1.97
C LEU A 36 20.61 9.30 1.43
N ILE A 37 21.26 10.36 0.92
CA ILE A 37 20.60 11.53 0.32
C ILE A 37 19.50 11.15 -0.69
N PRO A 38 19.74 10.28 -1.69
CA PRO A 38 18.72 9.97 -2.71
C PRO A 38 17.58 9.07 -2.20
N LEU A 39 17.70 8.45 -1.02
CA LEU A 39 16.71 7.52 -0.48
C LEU A 39 15.64 8.29 0.31
N SER A 40 14.37 7.90 0.15
CA SER A 40 13.25 8.48 0.89
C SER A 40 12.67 7.50 1.93
N THR A 41 11.60 7.92 2.61
CA THR A 41 10.79 7.07 3.48
C THR A 41 9.90 6.09 2.70
N ALA A 42 9.75 6.25 1.38
CA ALA A 42 8.93 5.37 0.56
C ALA A 42 9.41 3.91 0.68
N GLN A 43 8.50 3.00 1.00
CA GLN A 43 8.77 1.57 1.25
C GLN A 43 9.89 1.30 2.30
N GLY A 44 10.22 2.29 3.13
CA GLY A 44 11.29 2.22 4.11
C GLY A 44 12.70 2.11 3.50
N GLN A 45 12.93 2.62 2.28
CA GLN A 45 14.21 2.50 1.59
C GLN A 45 15.39 2.99 2.43
N ARG A 46 15.31 4.21 2.99
CA ARG A 46 16.40 4.76 3.79
C ARG A 46 16.64 3.97 5.08
N ILE A 47 15.58 3.64 5.82
CA ILE A 47 15.72 2.92 7.10
C ILE A 47 16.25 1.49 6.91
N LYS A 48 15.82 0.78 5.86
CA LYS A 48 16.38 -0.53 5.49
C LYS A 48 17.86 -0.45 5.16
N LYS A 49 18.27 0.59 4.42
CA LYS A 49 19.68 0.82 4.11
C LYS A 49 20.49 1.16 5.37
N MET A 50 19.95 2.00 6.25
CA MET A 50 20.55 2.32 7.54
C MET A 50 20.70 1.09 8.44
N ALA A 51 19.68 0.25 8.54
CA ALA A 51 19.73 -0.99 9.31
C ALA A 51 20.86 -1.90 8.81
N LYS A 52 20.92 -2.13 7.49
CA LYS A 52 21.98 -2.95 6.87
C LYS A 52 23.38 -2.38 7.12
N LEU A 53 23.56 -1.07 6.93
CA LEU A 53 24.86 -0.43 7.15
C LEU A 53 25.26 -0.50 8.63
N ALA A 54 24.33 -0.25 9.56
CA ALA A 54 24.58 -0.33 10.99
C ALA A 54 24.96 -1.76 11.41
N GLN A 55 24.21 -2.77 10.99
CA GLN A 55 24.52 -4.18 11.30
C GLN A 55 25.91 -4.61 10.78
N THR A 56 26.30 -4.14 9.59
CA THR A 56 27.58 -4.52 8.96
C THR A 56 28.78 -3.83 9.63
N ASN A 57 28.62 -2.58 10.09
CA ASN A 57 29.75 -1.73 10.51
C ASN A 57 29.74 -1.40 12.02
N TRP A 58 28.84 -1.98 12.83
CA TRP A 58 28.65 -1.56 14.23
C TRP A 58 29.90 -1.67 15.09
N SER A 59 30.72 -2.69 14.84
CA SER A 59 31.97 -2.96 15.54
C SER A 59 33.14 -2.09 15.05
N SER A 60 33.15 -1.71 13.76
CA SER A 60 34.24 -0.94 13.14
C SER A 60 34.03 0.58 13.18
N VAL A 61 32.79 1.04 13.28
CA VAL A 61 32.48 2.47 13.29
C VAL A 61 32.92 3.12 14.61
N SER A 62 33.73 4.17 14.51
CA SER A 62 34.17 4.94 15.68
C SER A 62 33.00 5.70 16.30
N SER A 63 33.02 5.81 17.63
CA SER A 63 32.12 6.69 18.38
C SER A 63 32.65 8.12 18.52
N GLU A 64 33.91 8.35 18.12
CA GLU A 64 34.51 9.67 18.10
C GLU A 64 34.03 10.43 16.87
N ILE A 65 33.30 11.52 17.10
CA ILE A 65 33.00 12.48 16.05
C ILE A 65 34.28 13.28 15.84
N GLN A 66 34.97 13.05 14.72
CA GLN A 66 36.08 13.92 14.34
C GLN A 66 35.52 15.33 14.16
N PRO A 67 35.91 16.30 15.02
CA PRO A 67 35.47 17.66 14.80
C PRO A 67 36.02 18.10 13.44
N PRO A 68 35.22 18.74 12.57
CA PRO A 68 35.83 19.60 11.56
C PRO A 68 36.77 20.52 12.33
N SER A 69 38.04 20.60 11.88
CA SER A 69 39.16 21.27 12.55
C SER A 69 38.68 22.40 13.46
N LYS A 70 39.00 22.35 14.76
CA LYS A 70 38.68 23.40 15.73
C LYS A 70 39.08 24.77 15.18
N GLN A 71 38.15 25.47 14.54
CA GLN A 71 38.15 26.92 14.46
C GLN A 71 36.94 27.37 15.28
N VAL A 72 37.15 27.34 16.59
CA VAL A 72 36.40 28.15 17.58
C VAL A 72 37.28 29.34 17.99
N ALA A 73 38.41 29.58 17.31
CA ALA A 73 38.95 30.92 17.25
C ALA A 73 37.90 31.79 16.54
N GLU A 74 37.68 33.00 17.04
CA GLU A 74 36.82 34.04 16.47
C GLU A 74 36.76 33.90 14.94
N GLN A 75 35.56 33.82 14.36
CA GLN A 75 35.35 33.70 12.91
C GLN A 75 35.84 34.98 12.20
N THR A 76 37.14 35.20 12.18
CA THR A 76 37.77 36.21 11.32
C THR A 76 37.77 35.60 9.94
N CYS A 77 36.98 36.17 9.04
CA CYS A 77 37.03 35.79 7.65
C CYS A 77 38.48 35.96 7.17
N PRO A 78 39.11 34.94 6.57
CA PRO A 78 40.53 35.00 6.21
C PRO A 78 40.77 35.91 5.01
N ILE A 79 39.71 36.41 4.37
CA ILE A 79 39.77 37.25 3.18
C ILE A 79 39.21 38.62 3.55
N ALA A 80 39.98 39.67 3.28
CA ALA A 80 39.49 41.05 3.30
C ALA A 80 38.77 41.40 1.99
N GLN A 81 39.27 40.91 0.85
CA GLN A 81 38.76 41.23 -0.48
C GLN A 81 39.01 40.12 -1.51
N LEU A 82 38.09 39.89 -2.46
CA LEU A 82 38.35 39.10 -3.68
C LEU A 82 39.14 39.94 -4.69
N LYS A 83 40.18 39.34 -5.30
CA LYS A 83 41.04 39.98 -6.30
C LYS A 83 40.80 39.47 -7.70
N ARG A 84 40.64 38.16 -7.90
CA ARG A 84 40.48 37.58 -9.24
C ARG A 84 39.60 36.34 -9.23
N LEU A 85 38.80 36.19 -10.29
CA LEU A 85 38.10 34.96 -10.64
C LEU A 85 38.57 34.50 -12.02
N THR A 86 39.10 33.28 -12.10
CA THR A 86 39.34 32.57 -13.36
C THR A 86 38.28 31.49 -13.52
N VAL A 87 37.51 31.52 -14.62
CA VAL A 87 36.39 30.59 -14.83
C VAL A 87 36.32 30.12 -16.28
N GLY A 88 36.14 28.83 -16.50
CA GLY A 88 35.83 28.29 -17.83
C GLY A 88 36.70 27.10 -18.25
N PRO A 89 36.13 26.07 -18.91
CA PRO A 89 34.71 25.92 -19.23
C PRO A 89 33.83 25.67 -17.99
N PHE A 90 32.76 26.44 -17.81
CA PHE A 90 31.83 26.38 -16.67
C PHE A 90 30.49 26.99 -17.05
N ARG A 91 29.40 26.22 -17.01
CA ARG A 91 28.04 26.71 -17.30
C ARG A 91 28.01 27.52 -18.61
N GLY A 92 27.65 28.81 -18.60
CA GLY A 92 27.64 29.64 -19.80
C GLY A 92 29.03 30.00 -20.37
N PHE A 93 30.12 29.84 -19.62
CA PHE A 93 31.48 30.10 -20.08
C PHE A 93 32.03 28.89 -20.84
N ALA A 94 32.04 28.93 -22.17
CA ALA A 94 32.62 27.86 -22.99
C ALA A 94 34.16 27.86 -23.06
N LYS A 95 34.79 28.99 -22.75
CA LYS A 95 36.25 29.23 -22.77
C LYS A 95 36.62 29.84 -21.41
N GLN A 96 37.91 29.84 -21.07
CA GLN A 96 38.40 30.52 -19.88
C GLN A 96 38.22 32.03 -20.02
N GLU A 97 37.66 32.64 -18.98
CA GLU A 97 37.52 34.08 -18.78
C GLU A 97 38.13 34.46 -17.42
N ASP A 98 38.82 35.59 -17.39
CA ASP A 98 39.49 36.13 -16.22
C ASP A 98 38.85 37.46 -15.83
N PHE A 99 38.34 37.53 -14.60
CA PHE A 99 37.71 38.71 -14.03
C PHE A 99 38.61 39.33 -12.98
N ASP A 100 38.94 40.60 -13.14
CA ASP A 100 39.51 41.42 -12.09
C ASP A 100 38.40 41.90 -11.14
N LEU A 101 38.58 41.60 -9.86
CA LEU A 101 37.66 41.93 -8.78
C LEU A 101 38.31 42.84 -7.74
N ALA A 102 39.55 43.31 -7.95
CA ALA A 102 40.38 44.02 -6.97
C ALA A 102 39.93 45.45 -6.60
N THR A 103 38.63 45.68 -6.53
CA THR A 103 37.98 46.92 -6.13
C THR A 103 36.89 46.67 -5.09
N GLN A 104 36.48 47.70 -4.37
CA GLN A 104 35.40 47.60 -3.39
C GLN A 104 34.04 47.33 -4.05
N LEU A 105 33.83 47.79 -5.29
CA LEU A 105 32.56 47.65 -6.01
C LEU A 105 32.78 47.07 -7.40
N VAL A 106 32.21 45.89 -7.63
CA VAL A 106 32.15 45.24 -8.95
C VAL A 106 30.70 45.21 -9.42
N LEU A 107 30.41 45.81 -10.57
CA LEU A 107 29.07 45.86 -11.17
C LEU A 107 29.06 45.07 -12.48
N ILE A 108 28.08 44.18 -12.63
CA ILE A 108 27.91 43.37 -13.83
C ILE A 108 26.53 43.66 -14.38
N TYR A 109 26.46 44.10 -15.62
CA TYR A 109 25.20 44.34 -16.32
C TYR A 109 25.06 43.41 -17.51
N GLY A 110 23.86 42.88 -17.72
CA GLY A 110 23.50 42.19 -18.95
C GLY A 110 22.04 41.75 -18.99
N PRO A 111 21.42 41.62 -20.17
CA PRO A 111 20.08 41.07 -20.33
C PRO A 111 19.91 39.65 -19.75
N ASN A 112 18.68 39.15 -19.66
CA ASN A 112 18.42 37.78 -19.22
C ASN A 112 19.08 36.76 -20.17
N GLY A 113 19.64 35.69 -19.60
CA GLY A 113 20.31 34.64 -20.37
C GLY A 113 21.75 34.96 -20.81
N THR A 114 22.33 36.11 -20.44
CA THR A 114 23.70 36.47 -20.85
C THR A 114 24.81 35.94 -19.94
N GLY A 115 24.51 35.05 -18.99
CA GLY A 115 25.52 34.39 -18.15
C GLY A 115 25.82 35.03 -16.80
N LYS A 116 25.07 36.06 -16.38
CA LYS A 116 25.20 36.68 -15.04
C LYS A 116 25.12 35.66 -13.90
N SER A 117 24.10 34.81 -13.89
CA SER A 117 23.99 33.75 -12.90
C SER A 117 25.13 32.73 -13.02
N SER A 118 25.66 32.46 -14.22
CA SER A 118 26.86 31.60 -14.35
C SER A 118 28.09 32.21 -13.69
N PHE A 119 28.25 33.54 -13.72
CA PHE A 119 29.30 34.25 -12.98
C PHE A 119 29.09 34.14 -11.46
N CYS A 120 27.87 34.42 -10.98
CA CYS A 120 27.52 34.31 -9.56
C CYS A 120 27.68 32.87 -9.04
N GLU A 121 27.25 31.87 -9.81
CA GLU A 121 27.42 30.45 -9.51
C GLU A 121 28.91 30.03 -9.50
N ALA A 122 29.77 30.66 -10.30
CA ALA A 122 31.21 30.41 -10.26
C ALA A 122 31.85 30.95 -8.96
N LEU A 123 31.44 32.15 -8.52
CA LEU A 123 31.81 32.69 -7.21
C LEU A 123 31.28 31.79 -6.08
N GLU A 124 30.03 31.35 -6.19
CA GLU A 124 29.38 30.46 -5.22
C GLU A 124 30.11 29.12 -5.12
N TYR A 125 30.45 28.50 -6.24
CA TYR A 125 31.23 27.26 -6.25
C TYR A 125 32.62 27.46 -5.63
N GLY A 126 33.33 28.54 -5.96
CA GLY A 126 34.65 28.81 -5.42
C GLY A 126 34.65 29.10 -3.91
N LEU A 127 33.63 29.80 -3.40
CA LEU A 127 33.52 30.16 -1.99
C LEU A 127 32.84 29.09 -1.13
N LEU A 128 31.82 28.39 -1.62
CA LEU A 128 31.04 27.43 -0.84
C LEU A 128 31.41 25.97 -1.15
N GLY A 129 31.96 25.70 -2.34
CA GLY A 129 32.28 24.36 -2.84
C GLY A 129 31.10 23.65 -3.49
N ASN A 130 29.93 24.30 -3.53
CA ASN A 130 28.70 23.84 -4.15
C ASN A 130 27.90 25.05 -4.64
N VAL A 131 26.85 24.79 -5.43
CA VAL A 131 25.91 25.81 -5.91
C VAL A 131 24.52 25.40 -5.47
N ALA A 132 23.76 26.29 -4.83
CA ALA A 132 22.43 25.97 -4.29
C ALA A 132 21.46 25.45 -5.38
N GLU A 133 21.49 26.06 -6.56
CA GLU A 133 20.69 25.65 -7.72
C GLU A 133 21.14 24.30 -8.32
N ALA A 134 22.39 23.90 -8.12
CA ALA A 134 22.89 22.58 -8.52
C ALA A 134 22.41 21.50 -7.52
N ASP A 135 22.38 21.82 -6.22
CA ASP A 135 21.88 20.94 -5.17
C ASP A 135 20.36 20.72 -5.28
N SER A 136 19.60 21.72 -5.76
CA SER A 136 18.14 21.62 -5.92
C SER A 136 17.73 20.74 -7.12
N LYS A 137 18.57 20.65 -8.16
CA LYS A 137 18.29 19.85 -9.34
C LYS A 137 18.80 18.43 -9.19
N ARG A 138 17.93 17.45 -9.47
CA ARG A 138 18.19 16.01 -9.32
C ARG A 138 19.10 15.43 -10.41
N PHE A 139 20.33 15.93 -10.53
CA PHE A 139 21.35 15.32 -11.38
C PHE A 139 21.95 14.08 -10.70
N ARG A 140 22.21 13.01 -11.48
CA ARG A 140 22.91 11.82 -10.96
C ARG A 140 24.36 12.15 -10.56
N ASN A 141 25.00 13.08 -11.27
CA ASN A 141 26.28 13.65 -10.93
C ASN A 141 26.17 15.18 -10.97
N GLN A 142 26.47 15.84 -9.85
CA GLN A 142 26.41 17.32 -9.78
C GLN A 142 27.38 17.98 -10.77
N HIS A 143 28.47 17.32 -11.16
CA HIS A 143 29.38 17.84 -12.19
C HIS A 143 28.70 18.02 -13.54
N ASP A 144 27.62 17.28 -13.84
CA ASP A 144 26.87 17.44 -15.08
C ASP A 144 26.15 18.79 -15.15
N TYR A 145 25.77 19.38 -14.01
CA TYR A 145 25.19 20.71 -13.96
C TYR A 145 26.20 21.81 -14.32
N PHE A 146 27.47 21.64 -13.90
CA PHE A 146 28.53 22.64 -14.12
C PHE A 146 29.16 22.57 -15.51
N LYS A 147 28.98 21.45 -16.23
CA LYS A 147 29.48 21.30 -17.61
C LYS A 147 28.86 22.35 -18.51
N ASN A 148 29.69 23.00 -19.31
CA ASN A 148 29.18 23.80 -20.42
C ASN A 148 28.51 22.86 -21.44
N ALA A 149 27.31 23.23 -21.91
CA ALA A 149 26.50 22.39 -22.78
C ALA A 149 27.17 22.07 -24.13
N HIS A 150 28.05 22.96 -24.61
CA HIS A 150 28.68 22.86 -25.93
C HIS A 150 30.03 22.15 -25.86
N THR A 151 30.88 22.49 -24.88
CA THR A 151 32.18 21.82 -24.71
C THR A 151 32.10 20.48 -23.97
N LYS A 152 30.97 20.21 -23.30
CA LYS A 152 30.73 19.01 -22.46
C LYS A 152 31.78 18.81 -21.36
N SER A 153 32.50 19.87 -21.01
CA SER A 153 33.58 19.86 -20.03
C SER A 153 33.31 20.90 -18.93
N PHE A 154 33.98 20.70 -17.79
CA PHE A 154 33.92 21.55 -16.61
C PHE A 154 35.32 21.68 -16.04
N THR A 155 35.74 22.92 -15.80
CA THR A 155 36.96 23.25 -15.04
C THR A 155 36.52 24.05 -13.80
N PRO A 156 36.90 23.61 -12.58
CA PRO A 156 36.60 24.35 -11.35
C PRO A 156 37.12 25.79 -11.42
N PRO A 157 36.32 26.79 -11.06
CA PRO A 157 36.78 28.17 -11.00
C PRO A 157 37.87 28.35 -9.94
N ILE A 158 38.82 29.23 -10.21
CA ILE A 158 39.92 29.57 -9.29
C ILE A 158 39.66 30.98 -8.77
N LEU A 159 39.62 31.11 -7.45
CA LEU A 159 39.45 32.38 -6.76
C LEU A 159 40.73 32.78 -6.04
N VAL A 160 41.15 34.02 -6.27
CA VAL A 160 42.25 34.67 -5.55
C VAL A 160 41.68 35.82 -4.74
N GLY A 161 42.04 35.88 -3.46
CA GLY A 161 41.68 36.97 -2.56
C GLY A 161 42.90 37.54 -1.86
N GLU A 162 42.67 38.60 -1.10
CA GLU A 162 43.65 39.23 -0.23
C GLU A 162 43.27 38.95 1.22
N ASP A 163 44.24 38.52 2.03
CA ASP A 163 44.06 38.31 3.46
C ASP A 163 44.06 39.63 4.25
N ASN A 164 43.82 39.57 5.57
CA ASN A 164 43.83 40.76 6.43
C ASN A 164 45.24 41.41 6.57
N GLN A 165 46.29 40.78 6.04
CA GLN A 165 47.67 41.28 6.04
C GLN A 165 48.07 41.84 4.67
N GLY A 166 47.19 41.80 3.66
CA GLY A 166 47.46 42.28 2.31
C GLY A 166 48.13 41.25 1.39
N ASN A 167 48.22 39.97 1.78
CA ASN A 167 48.82 38.93 0.95
C ASN A 167 47.77 38.30 0.03
N GLU A 168 48.16 38.03 -1.22
CA GLU A 168 47.33 37.25 -2.14
C GLU A 168 47.31 35.76 -1.75
N ILE A 169 46.11 35.20 -1.62
CA ILE A 169 45.87 33.80 -1.28
C ILE A 169 44.90 33.16 -2.27
N ILE A 170 45.15 31.89 -2.62
CA ILE A 170 44.15 31.07 -3.32
C ILE A 170 43.08 30.68 -2.31
N ILE A 171 41.83 30.97 -2.65
CA ILE A 171 40.71 30.79 -1.74
C ILE A 171 40.26 29.33 -1.76
N SER A 172 40.25 28.71 -0.59
CA SER A 172 39.61 27.41 -0.39
C SER A 172 38.14 27.58 -0.02
N ALA A 173 37.27 26.80 -0.66
CA ALA A 173 35.85 26.78 -0.36
C ALA A 173 35.55 26.50 1.13
N ASN A 174 34.73 27.35 1.75
CA ASN A 174 34.26 27.21 3.11
C ASN A 174 32.83 27.76 3.27
N GLU A 175 31.84 26.88 3.17
CA GLU A 175 30.43 27.26 3.30
C GLU A 175 30.11 27.96 4.64
N THR A 176 30.83 27.66 5.72
CA THR A 176 30.53 28.27 7.03
C THR A 176 30.91 29.74 7.10
N LEU A 177 31.97 30.14 6.41
CA LEU A 177 32.41 31.53 6.41
C LEU A 177 31.64 32.37 5.39
N TYR A 178 31.25 31.78 4.25
CA TYR A 178 30.78 32.55 3.11
C TYR A 178 29.28 32.37 2.77
N ARG A 179 28.53 31.47 3.42
CA ARG A 179 27.11 31.20 3.05
C ARG A 179 26.19 32.42 3.08
N PHE A 180 26.46 33.40 3.93
CA PHE A 180 25.68 34.63 4.04
C PHE A 180 26.25 35.77 3.19
N CYS A 181 27.28 35.53 2.39
CA CYS A 181 27.77 36.48 1.41
C CYS A 181 26.83 36.57 0.19
N PHE A 182 26.02 35.55 -0.09
CA PHE A 182 25.20 35.46 -1.30
C PHE A 182 23.75 35.85 -1.03
N VAL A 183 23.22 36.71 -1.89
CA VAL A 183 21.81 37.07 -1.96
C VAL A 183 21.31 36.82 -3.38
N GLU A 184 20.54 35.74 -3.54
CA GLU A 184 20.00 35.28 -4.81
C GLU A 184 18.55 35.75 -4.99
N LYS A 185 18.18 36.13 -6.22
CA LYS A 185 16.79 36.46 -6.60
C LYS A 185 15.78 35.39 -6.15
N ASN A 186 16.06 34.11 -6.44
CA ASN A 186 15.12 33.02 -6.18
C ASN A 186 14.80 32.85 -4.69
N ARG A 187 15.74 33.15 -3.77
CA ARG A 187 15.48 33.05 -2.32
C ARG A 187 14.48 34.11 -1.86
N ILE A 188 14.59 35.33 -2.39
CA ILE A 188 13.69 36.45 -2.09
C ILE A 188 12.30 36.20 -2.71
N ASP A 189 12.25 35.75 -3.97
CA ASP A 189 10.99 35.43 -4.66
C ASP A 189 10.25 34.26 -4.00
N ASN A 190 10.97 33.21 -3.60
CA ASN A 190 10.35 32.09 -2.89
C ASN A 190 9.85 32.50 -1.52
N PHE A 191 10.60 33.34 -0.79
CA PHE A 191 10.17 33.91 0.49
C PHE A 191 8.86 34.69 0.37
N SER A 192 8.71 35.55 -0.66
CA SER A 192 7.47 36.33 -0.83
C SER A 192 6.26 35.46 -1.19
N ARG A 193 6.47 34.39 -1.97
CA ARG A 193 5.39 33.49 -2.39
C ARG A 193 4.88 32.56 -1.30
N ILE A 194 5.62 32.37 -0.20
CA ILE A 194 5.18 31.53 0.93
C ILE A 194 3.94 32.12 1.63
N ALA A 195 3.72 33.44 1.54
CA ALA A 195 2.50 34.10 2.03
C ALA A 195 1.22 33.49 1.45
N ALA A 196 1.24 33.07 0.19
CA ALA A 196 0.11 32.48 -0.52
C ALA A 196 -0.07 30.96 -0.28
N GLN A 197 0.77 30.35 0.56
CA GLN A 197 0.77 28.90 0.81
C GLN A 197 0.10 28.54 2.14
N ALA A 198 -0.24 27.25 2.30
CA ALA A 198 -0.89 26.74 3.51
C ALA A 198 -0.05 27.00 4.78
N PRO A 199 -0.68 27.16 5.97
CA PRO A 199 0.02 27.44 7.23
C PRO A 199 1.16 26.46 7.57
N SER A 200 1.04 25.19 7.16
CA SER A 200 2.09 24.19 7.35
C SER A 200 3.38 24.54 6.59
N LYS A 201 3.28 25.14 5.40
CA LYS A 201 4.43 25.60 4.61
C LYS A 201 4.96 26.96 5.08
N GLN A 202 4.12 27.81 5.68
CA GLN A 202 4.58 29.06 6.31
C GLN A 202 5.59 28.79 7.44
N SER A 203 5.54 27.61 8.08
CA SER A 203 6.54 27.20 9.07
C SER A 203 7.97 27.02 8.51
N GLU A 204 8.13 26.97 7.19
CA GLU A 204 9.42 26.79 6.49
C GLU A 204 10.00 28.11 5.98
N LEU A 205 9.30 29.24 6.16
CA LEU A 205 9.65 30.55 5.60
C LEU A 205 11.10 30.99 5.85
N ILE A 206 11.56 30.90 7.10
CA ILE A 206 12.94 31.23 7.48
C ILE A 206 13.93 30.19 6.93
N SER A 207 13.53 28.92 6.86
CA SER A 207 14.35 27.86 6.29
C SER A 207 14.62 28.11 4.80
N THR A 208 13.58 28.50 4.05
CA THR A 208 13.71 28.81 2.63
C THR A 208 14.59 30.03 2.37
N LEU A 209 14.43 31.11 3.16
CA LEU A 209 15.25 32.31 3.00
C LEU A 209 16.75 32.03 3.20
N PHE A 210 17.09 31.19 4.19
CA PHE A 210 18.47 30.77 4.45
C PHE A 210 18.91 29.51 3.67
N GLY A 211 18.08 29.01 2.75
CA GLY A 211 18.37 27.86 1.89
C GLY A 211 18.32 26.49 2.57
N LEU A 212 17.83 26.36 3.80
CA LEU A 212 17.81 25.12 4.59
C LEU A 212 16.83 24.04 4.10
N ASP A 213 16.09 24.27 3.01
CA ASP A 213 15.03 23.37 2.53
C ASP A 213 15.57 21.96 2.23
N VAL A 214 16.72 21.88 1.56
CA VAL A 214 17.35 20.62 1.15
C VAL A 214 17.81 19.82 2.37
N PHE A 215 18.32 20.49 3.41
CA PHE A 215 18.67 19.83 4.68
C PHE A 215 17.42 19.41 5.46
N THR A 216 16.37 20.24 5.46
CA THR A 216 15.10 19.94 6.13
C THR A 216 14.43 18.71 5.52
N GLU A 217 14.40 18.62 4.19
CA GLU A 217 13.92 17.45 3.45
C GLU A 217 14.80 16.22 3.71
N PHE A 218 16.12 16.39 3.75
CA PHE A 218 17.03 15.31 4.13
C PHE A 218 16.69 14.77 5.51
N VAL A 219 16.50 15.60 6.54
CA VAL A 219 16.15 15.13 7.89
C VAL A 219 14.76 14.49 7.94
N ARG A 220 13.75 15.06 7.25
CA ARG A 220 12.39 14.51 7.19
C ARG A 220 12.33 13.08 6.63
N ASN A 221 13.30 12.70 5.81
CA ASN A 221 13.35 11.37 5.22
C ASN A 221 13.92 10.28 6.15
N PHE A 222 14.25 10.60 7.40
CA PHE A 222 14.54 9.60 8.43
C PHE A 222 13.25 9.16 9.14
N THR A 223 12.97 7.86 9.14
CA THR A 223 11.89 7.28 9.96
C THR A 223 12.27 7.35 11.44
N ASP A 224 11.31 7.61 12.32
CA ASP A 224 11.55 7.87 13.75
C ASP A 224 12.15 6.68 14.51
N THR A 225 11.70 5.46 14.20
CA THR A 225 12.11 4.25 14.93
C THR A 225 12.46 3.10 13.98
N MET A 226 13.43 2.28 14.40
CA MET A 226 13.85 1.07 13.70
C MET A 226 13.30 -0.15 14.44
N ASP A 227 12.03 -0.47 14.16
CA ASP A 227 11.32 -1.58 14.77
C ASP A 227 11.59 -2.93 14.09
N GLY A 228 10.93 -3.99 14.58
CA GLY A 228 11.07 -5.37 14.11
C GLY A 228 10.80 -5.60 12.61
N ARG A 229 10.25 -4.61 11.89
CA ARG A 229 10.08 -4.69 10.43
C ARG A 229 11.37 -4.43 9.65
N TYR A 230 12.35 -3.78 10.27
CA TYR A 230 13.58 -3.32 9.61
C TYR A 230 14.83 -3.99 10.15
N ILE A 231 14.80 -4.44 11.42
CA ILE A 231 15.92 -5.10 12.08
C ILE A 231 15.35 -6.16 13.03
N ASP A 232 15.99 -7.33 13.11
CA ASP A 232 15.54 -8.39 14.01
C ASP A 232 15.90 -8.05 15.47
N LEU A 233 14.88 -7.87 16.31
CA LEU A 233 15.01 -7.50 17.72
C LEU A 233 14.68 -8.63 18.69
N GLU A 234 14.13 -9.74 18.19
CA GLU A 234 13.56 -10.81 19.00
C GLU A 234 14.25 -12.16 18.74
N GLY A 235 14.85 -12.36 17.56
CA GLY A 235 15.50 -13.60 17.15
C GLY A 235 14.57 -14.47 16.33
N VAL A 236 14.78 -14.52 15.02
CA VAL A 236 14.00 -15.39 14.12
C VAL A 236 14.20 -16.86 14.48
N LYS A 237 15.45 -17.26 14.79
CA LYS A 237 15.75 -18.64 15.17
C LYS A 237 15.22 -18.97 16.55
N ALA A 238 15.24 -18.02 17.48
CA ALA A 238 14.66 -18.21 18.80
C ALA A 238 13.14 -18.48 18.72
N LYS A 239 12.42 -17.77 17.85
CA LYS A 239 11.00 -18.04 17.57
C LYS A 239 10.77 -19.42 16.97
N GLU A 240 11.52 -19.76 15.92
CA GLU A 240 11.44 -21.06 15.25
C GLU A 240 11.65 -22.21 16.26
N LEU A 241 12.65 -22.09 17.15
CA LEU A 241 12.91 -23.07 18.19
C LEU A 241 11.79 -23.12 19.23
N ASN A 242 11.21 -21.97 19.60
CA ASN A 242 10.13 -21.91 20.57
C ASN A 242 8.84 -22.56 20.04
N GLU A 243 8.51 -22.38 18.76
CA GLU A 243 7.39 -23.07 18.11
C GLU A 243 7.58 -24.59 18.15
N LYS A 244 8.79 -25.07 17.81
CA LYS A 244 9.13 -26.49 17.91
C LYS A 244 9.05 -27.02 19.35
N ARG A 245 9.46 -26.22 20.34
CA ARG A 245 9.33 -26.56 21.77
C ARG A 245 7.87 -26.61 22.23
N GLN A 246 6.98 -25.81 21.65
CA GLN A 246 5.54 -25.93 21.92
C GLN A 246 4.96 -27.25 21.37
N THR A 247 5.37 -27.67 20.18
CA THR A 247 5.00 -29.00 19.65
C THR A 247 5.52 -30.12 20.57
N LEU A 248 6.76 -30.02 21.02
CA LEU A 248 7.37 -30.95 22.00
C LEU A 248 6.57 -30.99 23.31
N ALA A 249 6.17 -29.83 23.84
CA ALA A 249 5.34 -29.73 25.04
C ALA A 249 3.96 -30.41 24.83
N GLY A 250 3.40 -30.33 23.62
CA GLY A 250 2.20 -31.08 23.23
C GLY A 250 2.38 -32.60 23.35
N HIS A 251 3.50 -33.15 22.83
CA HIS A 251 3.84 -34.56 22.99
C HIS A 251 4.06 -34.95 24.46
N GLN A 252 4.72 -34.11 25.25
CA GLN A 252 4.91 -34.32 26.69
C GLN A 252 3.57 -34.37 27.43
N GLN A 253 2.63 -33.47 27.09
CA GLN A 253 1.29 -33.47 27.67
C GLN A 253 0.50 -34.73 27.27
N GLN A 254 0.59 -35.16 26.00
CA GLN A 254 -0.03 -36.40 25.54
C GLN A 254 0.44 -37.61 26.33
N LEU A 255 1.74 -37.74 26.61
CA LEU A 255 2.30 -38.82 27.41
C LEU A 255 1.93 -38.73 28.90
N LYS A 256 1.80 -37.51 29.43
CA LYS A 256 1.52 -37.30 30.85
C LYS A 256 0.06 -37.53 31.22
N THR A 257 -0.89 -37.15 30.36
CA THR A 257 -2.32 -37.19 30.68
C THR A 257 -3.14 -37.96 29.65
N THR A 258 -3.14 -37.54 28.39
CA THR A 258 -4.12 -37.99 27.40
C THR A 258 -4.02 -39.49 27.08
N ILE A 259 -2.82 -40.00 26.85
CA ILE A 259 -2.60 -41.42 26.51
C ILE A 259 -2.86 -42.33 27.73
N PRO A 260 -2.35 -42.03 28.95
CA PRO A 260 -2.70 -42.79 30.14
C PRO A 260 -4.20 -42.84 30.43
N GLU A 261 -4.92 -41.72 30.27
CA GLU A 261 -6.38 -41.67 30.46
C GLU A 261 -7.13 -42.53 29.43
N GLU A 262 -6.75 -42.46 28.15
CA GLU A 262 -7.36 -43.29 27.10
C GLU A 262 -7.10 -44.78 27.32
N LEU A 263 -5.86 -45.17 27.68
CA LEU A 263 -5.53 -46.55 27.99
C LEU A 263 -6.31 -47.08 29.20
N ARG A 264 -6.49 -46.24 30.23
CA ARG A 264 -7.31 -46.59 31.41
C ARG A 264 -8.80 -46.74 31.04
N SER A 265 -9.32 -45.85 30.20
CA SER A 265 -10.69 -45.95 29.68
C SER A 265 -10.90 -47.26 28.91
N ILE A 266 -9.96 -47.62 28.03
CA ILE A 266 -9.97 -48.90 27.30
C ILE A 266 -9.94 -50.08 28.28
N GLU A 267 -9.09 -50.04 29.31
CA GLU A 267 -9.03 -51.11 30.33
C GLU A 267 -10.34 -51.30 31.08
N ASP A 268 -11.05 -50.22 31.39
CA ASP A 268 -12.35 -50.28 32.06
C ASP A 268 -13.44 -50.79 31.10
N GLU A 269 -13.47 -50.35 29.84
CA GLU A 269 -14.36 -50.88 28.79
C GLU A 269 -14.11 -52.39 28.54
N GLU A 270 -12.86 -52.83 28.48
CA GLU A 270 -12.47 -54.24 28.32
C GLU A 270 -12.98 -55.11 29.47
N LYS A 271 -12.91 -54.62 30.71
CA LYS A 271 -13.44 -55.33 31.90
C LYS A 271 -14.96 -55.46 31.84
N VAL A 272 -15.66 -54.38 31.49
CA VAL A 272 -17.12 -54.39 31.34
C VAL A 272 -17.54 -55.40 30.28
N LEU A 273 -16.93 -55.34 29.09
CA LEU A 273 -17.26 -56.23 27.98
C LEU A 273 -17.00 -57.72 28.32
N ALA A 274 -15.90 -58.01 29.01
CA ALA A 274 -15.60 -59.37 29.47
C ALA A 274 -16.62 -59.89 30.49
N SER A 275 -17.09 -59.02 31.40
CA SER A 275 -18.12 -59.37 32.39
C SER A 275 -19.50 -59.61 31.77
N GLU A 276 -19.88 -58.86 30.73
CA GLU A 276 -21.14 -59.05 29.98
C GLU A 276 -21.14 -60.35 29.17
N TYR A 277 -19.97 -60.79 28.70
CA TYR A 277 -19.83 -62.07 28.02
C TYR A 277 -20.03 -63.25 28.98
N ARG A 278 -19.28 -63.26 30.10
CA ARG A 278 -19.37 -64.29 31.14
C ARG A 278 -18.76 -63.78 32.46
N GLU A 279 -19.48 -63.98 33.56
CA GLU A 279 -19.01 -63.63 34.90
C GLU A 279 -17.65 -64.30 35.23
N GLY A 280 -16.70 -63.52 35.75
CA GLY A 280 -15.34 -63.98 36.07
C GLY A 280 -14.38 -64.16 34.88
N CYS A 281 -14.80 -63.85 33.64
CA CYS A 281 -13.94 -63.91 32.46
C CYS A 281 -13.04 -62.67 32.35
N VAL A 282 -11.78 -62.83 31.95
CA VAL A 282 -10.91 -61.70 31.57
C VAL A 282 -10.91 -61.49 30.06
N PHE A 283 -10.73 -60.25 29.61
CA PHE A 283 -10.82 -59.88 28.19
C PHE A 283 -9.96 -60.75 27.25
N ILE A 284 -8.72 -61.07 27.64
CA ILE A 284 -7.83 -61.95 26.84
C ILE A 284 -8.40 -63.38 26.71
N GLN A 285 -8.99 -63.91 27.77
CA GLN A 285 -9.65 -65.22 27.75
C GLN A 285 -10.88 -65.18 26.83
N MET A 286 -11.71 -64.14 26.92
CA MET A 286 -12.84 -63.92 26.02
C MET A 286 -12.42 -63.88 24.54
N VAL A 287 -11.36 -63.13 24.19
CA VAL A 287 -10.85 -63.08 22.81
C VAL A 287 -10.45 -64.48 22.34
N THR A 288 -9.73 -65.23 23.17
CA THR A 288 -9.25 -66.58 22.85
C THR A 288 -10.40 -67.57 22.70
N GLU A 289 -11.43 -67.49 23.54
CA GLU A 289 -12.60 -68.38 23.49
C GLU A 289 -13.47 -68.13 22.26
N LEU A 290 -13.69 -66.86 21.90
CA LEU A 290 -14.56 -66.48 20.78
C LEU A 290 -13.88 -66.65 19.42
N ASN A 291 -12.67 -66.09 19.27
CA ASN A 291 -11.97 -66.02 18.00
C ASN A 291 -10.96 -67.16 17.82
N GLY A 292 -10.56 -67.84 18.90
CA GLY A 292 -9.59 -68.92 18.88
C GLY A 292 -8.16 -68.46 19.16
N SER A 293 -7.25 -69.42 19.13
CA SER A 293 -5.79 -69.20 19.14
C SER A 293 -5.17 -70.01 18.00
N GLU A 294 -3.85 -69.90 17.78
CA GLU A 294 -3.14 -70.63 16.72
C GLU A 294 -3.42 -72.15 16.74
N ASN A 295 -3.66 -72.73 17.92
CA ASN A 295 -3.87 -74.18 18.09
C ASN A 295 -5.33 -74.59 18.34
N ASN A 296 -6.28 -73.66 18.48
CA ASN A 296 -7.67 -73.97 18.83
C ASN A 296 -8.67 -73.12 18.04
N VAL A 297 -9.63 -73.79 17.39
CA VAL A 297 -10.74 -73.13 16.69
C VAL A 297 -11.67 -72.44 17.70
N GLY A 298 -11.95 -71.16 17.50
CA GLY A 298 -12.85 -70.36 18.36
C GLY A 298 -14.32 -70.79 18.29
N LEU A 299 -15.09 -70.43 19.31
CA LEU A 299 -16.51 -70.81 19.44
C LEU A 299 -17.37 -70.32 18.26
N ILE A 300 -17.08 -69.13 17.74
CA ILE A 300 -17.78 -68.55 16.57
C ILE A 300 -17.61 -69.45 15.35
N LYS A 301 -16.37 -69.83 15.03
CA LYS A 301 -16.07 -70.67 13.88
C LYS A 301 -16.64 -72.09 14.02
N ARG A 302 -16.63 -72.66 15.24
CA ARG A 302 -17.29 -73.96 15.51
C ARG A 302 -18.79 -73.92 15.25
N LEU A 303 -19.48 -72.85 15.68
CA LEU A 303 -20.92 -72.68 15.44
C LEU A 303 -21.22 -72.44 13.95
N GLU A 304 -20.37 -71.71 13.24
CA GLU A 304 -20.48 -71.53 11.78
C GLU A 304 -20.36 -72.86 11.03
N ASP A 305 -19.34 -73.67 11.35
CA ASP A 305 -19.13 -74.99 10.75
C ASP A 305 -20.31 -75.93 11.04
N ASP A 306 -20.88 -75.86 12.25
CA ASP A 306 -22.06 -76.65 12.63
C ASP A 306 -23.33 -76.22 11.87
N LEU A 307 -23.51 -74.93 11.62
CA LEU A 307 -24.66 -74.39 10.89
C LEU A 307 -24.61 -74.64 9.38
N GLN A 308 -23.45 -75.00 8.80
CA GLN A 308 -23.32 -75.33 7.38
C GLN A 308 -23.82 -76.74 7.01
N LYS A 309 -24.07 -77.61 7.98
CA LYS A 309 -24.59 -78.97 7.74
C LYS A 309 -26.03 -78.93 7.17
N PRO A 310 -26.34 -79.63 6.07
CA PRO A 310 -27.67 -79.62 5.45
C PRO A 310 -28.73 -80.35 6.30
N ILE A 311 -29.98 -79.86 6.27
CA ILE A 311 -31.16 -80.51 6.88
C ILE A 311 -31.95 -81.23 5.78
N ALA A 312 -32.51 -82.41 6.10
CA ALA A 312 -33.31 -83.21 5.17
C ALA A 312 -34.68 -82.55 4.85
N SER A 313 -35.26 -82.86 3.69
CA SER A 313 -36.55 -82.30 3.24
C SER A 313 -37.76 -83.07 3.78
N LYS A 314 -38.79 -82.33 4.22
CA LYS A 314 -40.05 -82.86 4.75
C LYS A 314 -40.89 -83.59 3.69
N SER A 315 -41.69 -84.55 4.12
CA SER A 315 -42.63 -85.32 3.29
C SER A 315 -44.01 -84.65 3.19
N ASN A 316 -44.42 -83.92 4.22
CA ASN A 316 -45.71 -83.21 4.36
C ASN A 316 -46.96 -84.10 4.29
N VAL A 317 -46.85 -85.38 4.63
CA VAL A 317 -47.98 -86.30 4.69
C VAL A 317 -48.25 -86.69 6.14
N THR A 318 -49.53 -86.71 6.56
CA THR A 318 -49.93 -87.02 7.94
C THR A 318 -50.99 -88.12 7.99
N ILE A 319 -51.01 -88.89 9.07
CA ILE A 319 -52.05 -89.91 9.30
C ILE A 319 -53.44 -89.26 9.32
N ALA A 320 -53.56 -88.10 9.97
CA ALA A 320 -54.83 -87.38 10.05
C ALA A 320 -55.36 -87.02 8.64
N GLY A 321 -54.47 -86.59 7.75
CA GLY A 321 -54.81 -86.30 6.35
C GLY A 321 -55.29 -87.54 5.59
N LEU A 322 -54.61 -88.69 5.76
CA LEU A 322 -54.99 -89.95 5.13
C LEU A 322 -56.35 -90.47 5.63
N GLN A 323 -56.63 -90.36 6.94
CA GLN A 323 -57.91 -90.79 7.52
C GLN A 323 -59.10 -89.93 7.09
N MET A 324 -58.94 -88.61 7.02
CA MET A 324 -59.98 -87.73 6.48
C MET A 324 -60.33 -88.10 5.04
N LEU A 325 -59.32 -88.45 4.23
CA LEU A 325 -59.52 -88.87 2.84
C LEU A 325 -60.31 -90.18 2.74
N LYS A 326 -60.05 -91.14 3.64
CA LYS A 326 -60.82 -92.40 3.75
C LYS A 326 -62.31 -92.14 3.94
N GLN A 327 -62.62 -91.29 4.91
CA GLN A 327 -64.00 -91.01 5.31
C GLN A 327 -64.76 -90.33 4.18
N SER A 328 -64.13 -89.40 3.45
CA SER A 328 -64.72 -88.76 2.26
C SER A 328 -65.11 -89.80 1.20
N ILE A 329 -64.20 -90.70 0.85
CA ILE A 329 -64.43 -91.71 -0.20
C ILE A 329 -65.55 -92.68 0.20
N GLU A 330 -65.58 -93.14 1.45
CA GLU A 330 -66.63 -94.05 1.95
C GLU A 330 -68.02 -93.39 1.92
N THR A 331 -68.12 -92.11 2.31
CA THR A 331 -69.38 -91.35 2.23
C THR A 331 -69.84 -91.15 0.80
N GLU A 332 -68.95 -90.69 -0.10
CA GLU A 332 -69.27 -90.44 -1.51
C GLU A 332 -69.76 -91.72 -2.24
N ILE A 333 -69.12 -92.87 -1.99
CA ILE A 333 -69.52 -94.17 -2.57
C ILE A 333 -70.91 -94.61 -2.03
N GLY A 334 -71.17 -94.41 -0.73
CA GLY A 334 -72.45 -94.77 -0.12
C GLY A 334 -73.63 -93.99 -0.71
N GLU A 335 -73.46 -92.68 -0.89
CA GLU A 335 -74.47 -91.81 -1.51
C GLU A 335 -74.72 -92.18 -2.96
N ARG A 336 -73.66 -92.44 -3.74
CA ARG A 336 -73.76 -92.84 -5.15
C ARG A 336 -74.60 -94.12 -5.32
N ASN A 337 -74.35 -95.13 -4.50
CA ASN A 337 -75.06 -96.41 -4.57
C ASN A 337 -76.55 -96.26 -4.26
N THR A 338 -76.89 -95.36 -3.34
CA THR A 338 -78.28 -95.06 -2.97
C THR A 338 -79.02 -94.41 -4.14
N LYS A 339 -78.43 -93.38 -4.75
CA LYS A 339 -79.01 -92.66 -5.89
C LYS A 339 -79.10 -93.51 -7.17
N GLN A 340 -78.13 -94.40 -7.41
CA GLN A 340 -78.17 -95.35 -8.52
C GLN A 340 -79.31 -96.37 -8.37
N ALA A 341 -79.64 -96.79 -7.15
CA ALA A 341 -80.76 -97.69 -6.87
C ALA A 341 -82.12 -97.00 -7.12
N GLU A 342 -82.24 -95.69 -6.85
CA GLU A 342 -83.44 -94.89 -7.17
C GLU A 342 -83.69 -94.82 -8.69
N LEU A 343 -82.65 -94.56 -9.49
CA LEU A 343 -82.72 -94.56 -10.96
C LEU A 343 -83.17 -95.90 -11.54
N SER A 344 -82.67 -97.00 -10.98
CA SER A 344 -82.93 -98.36 -11.48
C SER A 344 -84.42 -98.75 -11.36
N LYS A 345 -85.11 -98.27 -10.31
CA LYS A 345 -86.54 -98.53 -10.07
C LYS A 345 -87.48 -97.78 -11.03
N ALA A 346 -87.04 -96.69 -11.65
CA ALA A 346 -87.90 -95.81 -12.45
C ALA A 346 -87.79 -96.05 -13.97
N SER A 347 -87.00 -97.02 -14.40
CA SER A 347 -86.63 -97.29 -15.81
C SER A 347 -87.80 -97.59 -16.76
N GLN A 348 -88.96 -98.04 -16.26
CA GLN A 348 -90.13 -98.33 -17.09
C GLN A 348 -90.91 -97.09 -17.56
N GLN A 349 -90.65 -95.90 -16.99
CA GLN A 349 -91.45 -94.70 -17.29
C GLN A 349 -90.87 -93.79 -18.39
N VAL A 350 -89.65 -94.06 -18.87
CA VAL A 350 -88.96 -93.20 -19.86
C VAL A 350 -89.64 -93.24 -21.24
N SER A 351 -90.18 -94.39 -21.67
CA SER A 351 -90.93 -94.51 -22.94
C SER A 351 -92.27 -93.75 -22.91
N PHE A 352 -92.84 -93.53 -21.73
CA PHE A 352 -94.09 -92.80 -21.58
C PHE A 352 -93.91 -91.28 -21.68
N LYS A 353 -92.70 -90.75 -21.45
CA LYS A 353 -92.41 -89.31 -21.58
C LYS A 353 -92.70 -88.79 -22.99
N GLN A 354 -92.17 -89.45 -24.02
CA GLN A 354 -92.38 -89.05 -25.42
C GLN A 354 -93.85 -89.19 -25.84
N LEU A 355 -94.54 -90.22 -25.32
CA LEU A 355 -95.96 -90.43 -25.56
C LEU A 355 -96.80 -89.29 -25.00
N TYR A 356 -96.60 -88.91 -23.74
CA TYR A 356 -97.35 -87.83 -23.09
C TYR A 356 -97.04 -86.45 -23.67
N GLU A 357 -95.79 -86.16 -24.04
CA GLU A 357 -95.43 -84.92 -24.75
C GLU A 357 -96.15 -84.80 -26.10
N SER A 358 -96.27 -85.92 -26.82
CA SER A 358 -96.96 -85.98 -28.11
C SER A 358 -98.48 -85.79 -27.94
N VAL A 359 -99.08 -86.41 -26.93
CA VAL A 359 -100.51 -86.22 -26.60
C VAL A 359 -100.79 -84.77 -26.24
N LYS A 360 -99.95 -84.11 -25.43
CA LYS A 360 -100.15 -82.70 -25.06
C LYS A 360 -100.15 -81.77 -26.28
N LYS A 361 -99.24 -81.97 -27.24
CA LYS A 361 -99.16 -81.14 -28.46
C LYS A 361 -100.41 -81.21 -29.33
N LEU A 362 -101.14 -82.32 -29.32
CA LEU A 362 -102.31 -82.53 -30.17
C LEU A 362 -103.59 -81.85 -29.65
N LYS A 363 -103.54 -81.22 -28.46
CA LYS A 363 -104.70 -80.57 -27.82
C LYS A 363 -105.30 -79.45 -28.67
N GLU A 364 -104.48 -78.65 -29.35
CA GLU A 364 -104.97 -77.54 -30.18
C GLU A 364 -105.72 -78.03 -31.43
N SER A 365 -105.32 -79.17 -32.00
CA SER A 365 -105.92 -79.73 -33.22
C SER A 365 -107.20 -80.54 -32.99
N SER A 366 -107.45 -81.04 -31.77
CA SER A 366 -108.66 -81.78 -31.44
C SER A 366 -109.12 -81.40 -30.02
N PRO A 367 -109.69 -80.18 -29.85
CA PRO A 367 -109.94 -79.62 -28.53
C PRO A 367 -111.10 -80.27 -27.79
N GLU A 368 -112.06 -80.86 -28.51
CA GLU A 368 -113.26 -81.46 -27.92
C GLU A 368 -113.29 -82.99 -28.02
N GLN A 369 -112.24 -83.62 -28.55
CA GLN A 369 -112.19 -85.08 -28.76
C GLN A 369 -110.81 -85.66 -28.45
N CYS A 370 -110.76 -86.94 -28.07
CA CYS A 370 -109.50 -87.64 -27.85
C CYS A 370 -108.76 -87.81 -29.20
N PRO A 371 -107.51 -87.34 -29.35
CA PRO A 371 -106.81 -87.35 -30.63
C PRO A 371 -106.47 -88.76 -31.14
N ALA A 372 -106.50 -89.78 -30.28
CA ALA A 372 -106.20 -91.16 -30.66
C ALA A 372 -107.45 -91.95 -31.12
N CYS A 373 -108.57 -91.84 -30.40
CA CYS A 373 -109.77 -92.63 -30.65
C CYS A 373 -111.00 -91.82 -31.05
N GLN A 374 -110.86 -90.49 -31.17
CA GLN A 374 -111.89 -89.51 -31.58
C GLN A 374 -113.14 -89.47 -30.68
N THR A 375 -113.10 -90.10 -29.51
CA THR A 375 -114.20 -90.02 -28.54
C THR A 375 -114.31 -88.60 -27.98
N PRO A 376 -115.50 -87.98 -27.95
CA PRO A 376 -115.69 -86.65 -27.36
C PRO A 376 -115.20 -86.59 -25.91
N LEU A 377 -114.53 -85.49 -25.54
CA LEU A 377 -113.90 -85.35 -24.23
C LEU A 377 -114.91 -85.41 -23.06
N SER A 378 -116.18 -85.10 -23.31
CA SER A 378 -117.27 -85.22 -22.33
C SER A 378 -117.62 -86.67 -21.97
N GLN A 379 -117.17 -87.65 -22.77
CA GLN A 379 -117.49 -89.07 -22.58
C GLN A 379 -116.26 -89.93 -22.23
N VAL A 380 -115.06 -89.36 -22.18
CA VAL A 380 -113.86 -90.11 -21.77
C VAL A 380 -113.77 -90.20 -20.25
N ARG A 381 -113.34 -91.38 -19.78
CA ARG A 381 -113.16 -91.69 -18.36
C ARG A 381 -112.03 -90.89 -17.71
N VAL A 382 -110.99 -90.55 -18.48
CA VAL A 382 -109.85 -89.72 -18.06
C VAL A 382 -109.49 -88.80 -19.21
N ASN A 383 -109.36 -87.50 -18.95
CA ASN A 383 -108.94 -86.56 -19.97
C ASN A 383 -107.48 -86.87 -20.36
N PRO A 384 -107.21 -87.27 -21.62
CA PRO A 384 -105.87 -87.70 -22.02
C PRO A 384 -104.84 -86.57 -21.92
N PHE A 385 -105.24 -85.31 -22.05
CA PHE A 385 -104.32 -84.17 -21.95
C PHE A 385 -103.91 -83.87 -20.51
N ASP A 386 -104.88 -83.83 -19.60
CA ASP A 386 -104.60 -83.53 -18.19
C ASP A 386 -103.80 -84.67 -17.53
N HIS A 387 -104.05 -85.91 -17.96
CA HIS A 387 -103.25 -87.06 -17.51
C HIS A 387 -101.81 -87.00 -18.02
N ALA A 388 -101.60 -86.62 -19.29
CA ALA A 388 -100.27 -86.44 -19.84
C ALA A 388 -99.46 -85.36 -19.09
N ASP A 389 -100.09 -84.24 -18.71
CA ASP A 389 -99.43 -83.18 -17.94
C ASP A 389 -99.03 -83.63 -16.52
N ALA A 390 -99.93 -84.33 -15.82
CA ALA A 390 -99.64 -84.84 -14.49
C ALA A 390 -98.49 -85.86 -14.45
N GLU A 391 -98.37 -86.71 -15.48
CA GLU A 391 -97.31 -87.72 -15.56
C GLU A 391 -95.96 -87.12 -15.99
N LEU A 392 -95.92 -86.06 -16.80
CA LEU A 392 -94.68 -85.39 -17.19
C LEU A 392 -93.97 -84.71 -16.00
N ILE A 393 -94.72 -84.16 -15.03
CA ILE A 393 -94.13 -83.54 -13.83
C ILE A 393 -93.40 -84.60 -12.97
N LYS A 394 -93.97 -85.80 -12.83
CA LYS A 394 -93.33 -86.90 -12.07
C LYS A 394 -92.01 -87.37 -12.68
N LEU A 395 -91.88 -87.27 -14.00
CA LEU A 395 -90.70 -87.69 -14.75
C LEU A 395 -89.52 -86.70 -14.68
N GLN A 396 -89.73 -85.46 -14.21
CA GLN A 396 -88.69 -84.43 -14.12
C GLN A 396 -87.70 -84.67 -12.96
N HIS A 397 -88.17 -85.24 -11.83
CA HIS A 397 -87.35 -85.61 -10.67
C HIS A 397 -86.25 -86.64 -11.02
N LEU A 398 -86.50 -87.53 -11.99
CA LEU A 398 -85.55 -88.57 -12.39
C LEU A 398 -84.31 -88.01 -13.10
N GLY A 399 -84.43 -86.87 -13.79
CA GLY A 399 -83.29 -86.19 -14.41
C GLY A 399 -82.30 -85.63 -13.38
N GLN A 400 -82.79 -85.12 -12.25
CA GLN A 400 -81.95 -84.55 -11.19
C GLN A 400 -81.13 -85.63 -10.46
N VAL A 401 -81.71 -86.80 -10.22
CA VAL A 401 -81.02 -87.94 -9.61
C VAL A 401 -79.88 -88.44 -10.51
N GLN A 402 -80.01 -88.35 -11.84
CA GLN A 402 -78.98 -88.74 -12.79
C GLN A 402 -77.76 -87.81 -12.79
N GLU A 403 -77.98 -86.50 -12.66
CA GLU A 403 -76.88 -85.52 -12.52
C GLU A 403 -76.13 -85.67 -11.19
N GLU A 404 -76.82 -85.97 -10.08
CA GLU A 404 -76.19 -86.22 -8.79
C GLU A 404 -75.27 -87.44 -8.79
N VAL A 405 -75.68 -88.53 -9.45
CA VAL A 405 -74.82 -89.72 -9.61
C VAL A 405 -73.55 -89.39 -10.40
N MET A 406 -73.65 -88.63 -11.50
CA MET A 406 -72.48 -88.22 -12.29
C MET A 406 -71.53 -87.33 -11.49
N ARG A 407 -72.05 -86.41 -10.67
CA ARG A 407 -71.22 -85.57 -9.79
C ARG A 407 -70.46 -86.41 -8.77
N LEU A 408 -71.15 -87.31 -8.07
CA LEU A 408 -70.54 -88.19 -7.07
C LEU A 408 -69.46 -89.11 -7.68
N GLU A 409 -69.65 -89.59 -8.92
CA GLU A 409 -68.61 -90.33 -9.64
C GLU A 409 -67.34 -89.50 -9.91
N GLY A 410 -67.49 -88.20 -10.18
CA GLY A 410 -66.37 -87.27 -10.33
C GLY A 410 -65.63 -86.97 -9.01
N ASP A 411 -66.36 -86.80 -7.92
CA ASP A 411 -65.81 -86.53 -6.59
C ASP A 411 -64.97 -87.71 -6.08
N ILE A 412 -65.50 -88.94 -6.20
CA ILE A 412 -64.77 -90.18 -5.85
C ILE A 412 -63.47 -90.29 -6.66
N GLY A 413 -63.52 -89.98 -7.96
CA GLY A 413 -62.35 -89.98 -8.83
C GLY A 413 -61.26 -89.02 -8.34
N THR A 414 -61.66 -87.82 -7.90
CA THR A 414 -60.74 -86.80 -7.38
C THR A 414 -60.11 -87.22 -6.05
N SER A 415 -60.90 -87.79 -5.15
CA SER A 415 -60.42 -88.29 -3.85
C SER A 415 -59.43 -89.47 -4.01
N LEU A 416 -59.68 -90.36 -4.98
CA LEU A 416 -58.75 -91.44 -5.32
C LEU A 416 -57.43 -90.94 -5.94
N ILE A 417 -57.44 -89.83 -6.69
CA ILE A 417 -56.21 -89.20 -7.19
C ILE A 417 -55.36 -88.70 -6.02
N LYS A 418 -55.94 -88.00 -5.04
CA LYS A 418 -55.22 -87.54 -3.84
C LYS A 418 -54.62 -88.71 -3.06
N LEU A 419 -55.34 -89.83 -2.97
CA LEU A 419 -54.82 -91.04 -2.32
C LEU A 419 -53.61 -91.60 -3.09
N SER A 420 -53.66 -91.58 -4.43
CA SER A 420 -52.55 -92.02 -5.27
C SER A 420 -51.30 -91.13 -5.11
N GLU A 421 -51.46 -89.83 -4.87
CA GLU A 421 -50.34 -88.91 -4.58
C GLU A 421 -49.68 -89.19 -3.23
N ILE A 422 -50.49 -89.50 -2.20
CA ILE A 422 -49.98 -89.96 -0.90
C ILE A 422 -49.19 -91.26 -1.07
N ILE A 423 -49.72 -92.21 -1.82
CA ILE A 423 -49.06 -93.50 -2.10
C ILE A 423 -47.76 -93.28 -2.89
N LYS A 424 -47.78 -92.38 -3.89
CA LYS A 424 -46.59 -92.01 -4.64
C LYS A 424 -45.50 -91.44 -3.73
N THR A 425 -45.87 -90.59 -2.79
CA THR A 425 -44.95 -90.03 -1.79
C THR A 425 -44.37 -91.14 -0.90
N CYS A 426 -45.21 -92.06 -0.43
CA CYS A 426 -44.78 -93.20 0.38
C CYS A 426 -43.76 -94.08 -0.38
N CYS A 427 -44.04 -94.49 -1.62
CA CYS A 427 -43.08 -95.30 -2.36
C CYS A 427 -41.83 -94.53 -2.82
N SER A 428 -41.90 -93.21 -3.00
CA SER A 428 -40.70 -92.41 -3.30
C SER A 428 -39.71 -92.39 -2.12
N ARG A 429 -40.23 -92.45 -0.89
CA ARG A 429 -39.44 -92.43 0.34
C ARG A 429 -39.09 -93.83 0.85
N PHE A 430 -39.89 -94.84 0.48
CA PHE A 430 -39.64 -96.26 0.72
C PHE A 430 -39.64 -97.01 -0.62
N PRO A 431 -38.53 -96.97 -1.39
CA PRO A 431 -38.47 -97.52 -2.75
C PRO A 431 -38.28 -99.04 -2.80
N GLU A 432 -37.73 -99.66 -1.76
CA GLU A 432 -37.44 -101.10 -1.74
C GLU A 432 -38.66 -101.92 -1.30
N ASN A 433 -39.07 -102.90 -2.12
CA ASN A 433 -40.13 -103.89 -1.82
C ASN A 433 -41.43 -103.30 -1.27
N ASN A 434 -41.82 -102.10 -1.72
CA ASN A 434 -43.04 -101.45 -1.24
C ASN A 434 -44.31 -102.10 -1.82
N GLN A 435 -45.14 -102.63 -0.94
CA GLN A 435 -46.40 -103.31 -1.26
C GLN A 435 -47.43 -102.37 -1.89
N LEU A 436 -47.28 -101.05 -1.73
CA LEU A 436 -48.15 -100.03 -2.34
C LEU A 436 -47.78 -99.69 -3.79
N SER A 437 -46.63 -100.15 -4.28
CA SER A 437 -46.12 -99.79 -5.61
C SER A 437 -47.06 -100.19 -6.75
N VAL A 438 -47.77 -101.32 -6.59
CA VAL A 438 -48.78 -101.82 -7.55
C VAL A 438 -49.98 -100.85 -7.69
N PHE A 439 -50.25 -100.04 -6.67
CA PHE A 439 -51.39 -99.11 -6.63
C PHE A 439 -51.06 -97.71 -7.17
N GLN A 440 -49.81 -97.45 -7.57
CA GLN A 440 -49.36 -96.15 -8.12
C GLN A 440 -49.88 -95.86 -9.52
N THR A 441 -50.12 -96.89 -10.33
CA THR A 441 -50.44 -96.75 -11.77
C THR A 441 -51.49 -97.77 -12.18
N ALA A 442 -52.76 -97.42 -12.00
CA ALA A 442 -53.87 -98.10 -12.65
C ALA A 442 -54.69 -97.06 -13.43
N ALA A 443 -54.36 -96.86 -14.70
CA ALA A 443 -55.11 -96.05 -15.66
C ALA A 443 -55.87 -96.94 -16.66
N GLY A 444 -56.49 -98.02 -16.16
CA GLY A 444 -57.37 -98.89 -16.93
C GLY A 444 -58.83 -98.71 -16.48
N ASN A 445 -59.77 -98.81 -17.42
CA ASN A 445 -61.25 -98.63 -17.31
C ASN A 445 -61.96 -99.51 -16.23
N THR A 446 -61.45 -99.50 -15.00
CA THR A 446 -62.02 -100.14 -13.81
C THR A 446 -62.85 -99.09 -13.07
N ALA A 447 -64.05 -99.47 -12.62
CA ALA A 447 -64.94 -98.52 -11.95
C ALA A 447 -64.29 -98.00 -10.66
N ALA A 448 -64.50 -96.72 -10.34
CA ALA A 448 -63.88 -96.06 -9.18
C ALA A 448 -64.13 -96.84 -7.85
N THR A 449 -65.31 -97.46 -7.73
CA THR A 449 -65.68 -98.31 -6.59
C THR A 449 -64.85 -99.59 -6.49
N ASP A 450 -64.50 -100.22 -7.62
CA ASP A 450 -63.67 -101.44 -7.61
C ASP A 450 -62.23 -101.12 -7.18
N ARG A 451 -61.73 -99.96 -7.59
CA ARG A 451 -60.42 -99.46 -7.18
C ARG A 451 -60.37 -99.17 -5.68
N TRP A 452 -61.39 -98.53 -5.13
CA TRP A 452 -61.48 -98.32 -3.67
C TRP A 452 -61.51 -99.65 -2.91
N ASN A 453 -62.33 -100.61 -3.37
CA ASN A 453 -62.40 -101.93 -2.74
C ASN A 453 -61.07 -102.69 -2.75
N SER A 454 -60.23 -102.49 -3.77
CA SER A 454 -58.90 -103.11 -3.85
C SER A 454 -57.95 -102.68 -2.71
N PHE A 455 -58.13 -101.49 -2.12
CA PHE A 455 -57.35 -101.03 -0.97
C PHE A 455 -57.70 -101.74 0.34
N HIS A 456 -58.80 -102.48 0.37
CA HIS A 456 -59.29 -103.24 1.52
C HIS A 456 -59.18 -104.76 1.34
N GLN A 457 -58.65 -105.24 0.21
CA GLN A 457 -58.35 -106.67 0.00
C GLN A 457 -57.02 -107.03 0.66
N GLN A 458 -56.92 -108.23 1.22
CA GLN A 458 -55.68 -108.72 1.82
C GLN A 458 -54.64 -109.04 0.75
N LEU A 459 -53.42 -108.55 0.95
CA LEU A 459 -52.24 -108.93 0.17
C LEU A 459 -51.62 -110.23 0.73
N SER A 460 -50.61 -110.74 0.03
CA SER A 460 -49.90 -111.99 0.38
C SER A 460 -49.21 -111.97 1.75
N ASP A 461 -49.04 -110.79 2.36
CA ASP A 461 -48.44 -110.59 3.68
C ASP A 461 -49.46 -110.50 4.83
N GLY A 462 -50.76 -110.65 4.53
CA GLY A 462 -51.84 -110.64 5.51
C GLY A 462 -52.40 -109.25 5.85
N PHE A 463 -51.81 -108.17 5.32
CA PHE A 463 -52.27 -106.79 5.52
C PHE A 463 -53.01 -106.24 4.30
N THR A 464 -53.80 -105.18 4.49
CA THR A 464 -54.42 -104.45 3.38
C THR A 464 -53.51 -103.34 2.87
N PRO A 465 -53.61 -102.95 1.59
CA PRO A 465 -52.92 -101.77 1.07
C PRO A 465 -53.19 -100.52 1.91
N TRP A 466 -54.40 -100.35 2.46
CA TRP A 466 -54.69 -99.25 3.37
C TRP A 466 -53.82 -99.27 4.65
N GLN A 467 -53.64 -100.44 5.27
CA GLN A 467 -52.82 -100.58 6.47
C GLN A 467 -51.34 -100.27 6.20
N HIS A 468 -50.83 -100.64 5.01
CA HIS A 468 -49.49 -100.27 4.56
C HIS A 468 -49.35 -98.75 4.36
N ALA A 469 -50.36 -98.10 3.77
CA ALA A 469 -50.38 -96.65 3.62
C ALA A 469 -50.40 -95.94 4.99
N GLU A 470 -51.21 -96.40 5.94
CA GLU A 470 -51.24 -95.84 7.30
C GLU A 470 -49.89 -95.98 8.01
N ALA A 471 -49.24 -97.13 7.93
CA ALA A 471 -47.94 -97.37 8.55
C ALA A 471 -46.83 -96.51 7.94
N GLN A 472 -46.77 -96.43 6.61
CA GLN A 472 -45.75 -95.64 5.90
C GLN A 472 -45.95 -94.14 6.09
N VAL A 473 -47.20 -93.65 6.05
CA VAL A 473 -47.50 -92.25 6.36
C VAL A 473 -47.13 -91.89 7.80
N LYS A 474 -47.34 -92.80 8.77
CA LYS A 474 -46.88 -92.59 10.16
C LYS A 474 -45.39 -92.35 10.26
N GLN A 475 -44.60 -93.19 9.59
CA GLN A 475 -43.14 -93.09 9.64
C GLN A 475 -42.66 -91.79 9.01
N LEU A 476 -43.31 -91.35 7.93
CA LEU A 476 -43.01 -90.07 7.30
C LEU A 476 -43.34 -88.87 8.20
N GLU A 477 -44.47 -88.91 8.89
CA GLU A 477 -44.87 -87.90 9.88
C GLU A 477 -43.89 -87.85 11.08
N ASP A 478 -43.44 -89.00 11.58
CA ASP A 478 -42.43 -89.08 12.64
C ASP A 478 -41.06 -88.51 12.21
N VAL A 479 -40.66 -88.71 10.96
CA VAL A 479 -39.44 -88.13 10.39
C VAL A 479 -39.55 -86.61 10.25
N ASP A 480 -40.69 -86.11 9.78
CA ASP A 480 -40.93 -84.66 9.66
C ASP A 480 -40.87 -83.96 11.04
N ASN A 481 -41.42 -84.59 12.09
CA ASN A 481 -41.32 -84.11 13.47
C ASN A 481 -39.87 -84.06 14.01
N GLN A 482 -38.99 -84.97 13.57
CA GLN A 482 -37.56 -84.92 13.91
C GLN A 482 -36.84 -83.78 13.18
N ILE A 483 -37.22 -83.52 11.93
CA ILE A 483 -36.71 -82.39 11.15
C ILE A 483 -37.08 -81.06 11.82
N ASP A 484 -38.32 -80.91 12.31
CA ASP A 484 -38.76 -79.71 13.06
C ASP A 484 -37.89 -79.44 14.29
N LYS A 485 -37.59 -80.48 15.09
CA LYS A 485 -36.70 -80.35 16.26
C LYS A 485 -35.28 -79.94 15.87
N ALA A 486 -34.80 -80.37 14.70
CA ALA A 486 -33.48 -79.99 14.19
C ALA A 486 -33.46 -78.53 13.68
N GLU A 487 -34.53 -78.07 13.00
CA GLU A 487 -34.71 -76.68 12.57
C GLU A 487 -34.77 -75.71 13.76
N GLN A 488 -35.48 -76.09 14.84
CA GLN A 488 -35.56 -75.28 16.06
C GLN A 488 -34.18 -75.10 16.71
N LYS A 489 -33.41 -76.19 16.90
CA LYS A 489 -32.04 -76.12 17.43
C LYS A 489 -31.11 -75.30 16.53
N ARG A 490 -31.29 -75.32 15.21
CA ARG A 490 -30.51 -74.51 14.27
C ARG A 490 -30.77 -73.02 14.47
N THR A 491 -32.04 -72.65 14.72
CA THR A 491 -32.45 -71.28 14.99
C THR A 491 -31.83 -70.75 16.29
N GLU A 492 -31.81 -71.56 17.34
CA GLU A 492 -31.14 -71.24 18.61
C GLU A 492 -29.64 -71.01 18.43
N LYS A 493 -28.94 -71.93 17.73
CA LYS A 493 -27.50 -71.78 17.41
C LYS A 493 -27.21 -70.53 16.58
N GLN A 494 -28.11 -70.15 15.67
CA GLN A 494 -27.95 -68.97 14.83
C GLN A 494 -28.15 -67.66 15.60
N SER A 495 -29.07 -67.64 16.57
CA SER A 495 -29.24 -66.51 17.50
C SER A 495 -27.99 -66.32 18.38
N GLU A 496 -27.44 -67.41 18.94
CA GLU A 496 -26.23 -67.34 19.75
C GLU A 496 -25.01 -66.91 18.91
N LEU A 497 -24.85 -67.42 17.68
CA LEU A 497 -23.80 -66.95 16.77
C LEU A 497 -23.90 -65.43 16.52
N GLY A 498 -25.12 -64.90 16.38
CA GLY A 498 -25.35 -63.45 16.25
C GLY A 498 -24.86 -62.67 17.47
N ARG A 499 -25.18 -63.13 18.68
CA ARG A 499 -24.71 -62.56 19.96
C ARG A 499 -23.18 -62.57 20.05
N LEU A 500 -22.54 -63.70 19.75
CA LEU A 500 -21.07 -63.83 19.83
C LEU A 500 -20.33 -62.97 18.80
N ARG A 501 -20.89 -62.78 17.60
CA ARG A 501 -20.32 -61.89 16.58
C ARG A 501 -20.32 -60.43 16.99
N GLU A 502 -21.34 -59.97 17.72
CA GLU A 502 -21.36 -58.59 18.23
C GLU A 502 -20.23 -58.36 19.25
N PHE A 503 -20.01 -59.32 20.16
CA PHE A 503 -18.86 -59.30 21.07
C PHE A 503 -17.52 -59.27 20.32
N SER A 504 -17.35 -60.08 19.27
CA SER A 504 -16.13 -60.08 18.44
C SER A 504 -15.89 -58.74 17.75
N LYS A 505 -16.93 -58.08 17.26
CA LYS A 505 -16.84 -56.73 16.66
C LYS A 505 -16.39 -55.68 17.68
N GLN A 506 -16.89 -55.74 18.91
CA GLN A 506 -16.47 -54.83 19.98
C GLN A 506 -15.02 -55.09 20.43
N ILE A 507 -14.58 -56.36 20.47
CA ILE A 507 -13.18 -56.73 20.70
C ILE A 507 -12.26 -56.04 19.68
N VAL A 508 -12.57 -56.15 18.38
CA VAL A 508 -11.75 -55.54 17.31
C VAL A 508 -11.66 -54.02 17.49
N LYS A 509 -12.78 -53.37 17.85
CA LYS A 509 -12.81 -51.91 18.11
C LYS A 509 -11.88 -51.52 19.25
N LEU A 510 -11.93 -52.24 20.37
CA LEU A 510 -11.09 -51.96 21.55
C LEU A 510 -9.61 -52.25 21.27
N GLN A 511 -9.29 -53.37 20.62
CA GLN A 511 -7.91 -53.70 20.22
C GLN A 511 -7.31 -52.65 19.28
N THR A 512 -8.07 -52.21 18.27
CA THR A 512 -7.63 -51.15 17.34
C THR A 512 -7.38 -49.82 18.06
N ARG A 513 -8.27 -49.42 18.98
CA ARG A 513 -8.08 -48.22 19.81
C ARG A 513 -6.81 -48.34 20.65
N ARG A 514 -6.56 -49.50 21.26
CA ARG A 514 -5.37 -49.74 22.09
C ARG A 514 -4.07 -49.71 21.30
N GLU A 515 -4.04 -50.33 20.12
CA GLU A 515 -2.90 -50.27 19.21
C GLU A 515 -2.62 -48.82 18.77
N THR A 516 -3.66 -48.05 18.46
CA THR A 516 -3.53 -46.64 18.09
C THR A 516 -2.96 -45.80 19.24
N ALA A 517 -3.44 -46.00 20.47
CA ALA A 517 -2.92 -45.32 21.66
C ALA A 517 -1.45 -45.68 21.92
N ASN A 518 -1.08 -46.96 21.80
CA ASN A 518 0.30 -47.43 21.99
C ASN A 518 1.25 -46.94 20.88
N SER A 519 0.79 -46.90 19.63
CA SER A 519 1.55 -46.33 18.51
C SER A 519 1.79 -44.83 18.71
N SER A 520 0.75 -44.10 19.14
CA SER A 520 0.86 -42.67 19.49
C SER A 520 1.83 -42.43 20.65
N LYS A 521 1.82 -43.31 21.66
CA LYS A 521 2.80 -43.29 22.77
C LYS A 521 4.23 -43.42 22.25
N LYS A 522 4.49 -44.43 21.44
CA LYS A 522 5.82 -44.67 20.86
C LYS A 522 6.29 -43.48 20.02
N ASN A 523 5.41 -42.93 19.18
CA ASN A 523 5.74 -41.77 18.34
C ASN A 523 6.06 -40.53 19.18
N ALA A 524 5.31 -40.27 20.26
CA ALA A 524 5.57 -39.16 21.16
C ALA A 524 6.89 -39.33 21.93
N GLU A 525 7.19 -40.55 22.41
CA GLU A 525 8.46 -40.89 23.08
C GLU A 525 9.66 -40.70 22.13
N GLU A 526 9.54 -41.16 20.88
CA GLU A 526 10.58 -41.03 19.87
C GLU A 526 10.81 -39.56 19.47
N ALA A 527 9.74 -38.78 19.27
CA ALA A 527 9.82 -37.35 18.98
C ALA A 527 10.50 -36.58 20.11
N ILE A 528 10.23 -36.93 21.37
CA ILE A 528 10.89 -36.30 22.52
C ILE A 528 12.37 -36.70 22.61
N GLY A 529 12.67 -37.99 22.45
CA GLY A 529 14.04 -38.49 22.54
C GLY A 529 14.97 -37.96 21.46
N LYS A 530 14.46 -37.69 20.25
CA LYS A 530 15.24 -37.19 19.11
C LYS A 530 15.30 -35.67 19.01
N PHE A 531 14.46 -34.94 19.75
CA PHE A 531 14.27 -33.50 19.58
C PHE A 531 15.59 -32.71 19.64
N ASP A 532 16.38 -32.91 20.70
CA ASP A 532 17.63 -32.15 20.90
C ASP A 532 18.68 -32.52 19.84
N THR A 533 18.74 -33.78 19.42
CA THR A 533 19.67 -34.22 18.36
C THR A 533 19.30 -33.67 16.99
N GLU A 534 18.03 -33.66 16.62
CA GLU A 534 17.56 -33.16 15.32
C GLU A 534 17.62 -31.62 15.24
N ASN A 535 17.46 -30.93 16.37
CA ASN A 535 17.48 -29.48 16.44
C ASN A 535 18.80 -28.91 16.99
N ALA A 536 19.86 -29.71 17.10
CA ALA A 536 21.15 -29.30 17.66
C ALA A 536 21.73 -28.05 16.97
N GLN A 537 21.69 -28.00 15.63
CA GLN A 537 22.15 -26.82 14.87
C GLN A 537 21.28 -25.59 15.16
N LEU A 538 19.96 -25.74 15.19
CA LEU A 538 19.04 -24.64 15.49
C LEU A 538 19.25 -24.10 16.91
N ILE A 539 19.49 -24.98 17.90
CA ILE A 539 19.81 -24.57 19.27
C ILE A 539 21.13 -23.78 19.31
N ALA A 540 22.17 -24.26 18.61
CA ALA A 540 23.44 -23.55 18.51
C ALA A 540 23.29 -22.18 17.81
N ASP A 541 22.49 -22.11 16.75
CA ASP A 541 22.20 -20.88 16.02
C ASP A 541 21.46 -19.87 16.91
N VAL A 542 20.50 -20.32 17.73
CA VAL A 542 19.81 -19.46 18.71
C VAL A 542 20.78 -18.87 19.73
N GLU A 543 21.75 -19.64 20.20
CA GLU A 543 22.76 -19.14 21.13
C GLU A 543 23.67 -18.09 20.46
N ALA A 544 24.10 -18.33 19.22
CA ALA A 544 24.88 -17.38 18.45
C ALA A 544 24.09 -16.09 18.10
N GLU A 545 22.77 -16.22 17.87
CA GLU A 545 21.86 -15.13 17.53
C GLU A 545 21.72 -14.13 18.68
N LYS A 546 21.84 -14.54 19.96
CA LYS A 546 21.71 -13.66 21.13
C LYS A 546 22.61 -12.43 21.07
N ALA A 547 23.88 -12.60 20.71
CA ALA A 547 24.83 -11.50 20.59
C ALA A 547 24.39 -10.50 19.50
N THR A 548 23.87 -11.02 18.39
CA THR A 548 23.32 -10.22 17.29
C THR A 548 22.07 -9.46 17.70
N ILE A 549 21.16 -10.08 18.47
CA ILE A 549 19.95 -9.43 18.99
C ILE A 549 20.31 -8.26 19.92
N VAL A 550 21.26 -8.47 20.86
CA VAL A 550 21.74 -7.41 21.76
C VAL A 550 22.31 -6.25 20.94
N GLN A 551 23.10 -6.54 19.91
CA GLN A 551 23.61 -5.53 18.99
C GLN A 551 22.48 -4.78 18.26
N ASN A 552 21.51 -5.49 17.70
CA ASN A 552 20.39 -4.92 16.96
C ASN A 552 19.51 -4.02 17.87
N GLN A 553 19.30 -4.42 19.12
CA GLN A 553 18.59 -3.60 20.10
C GLN A 553 19.37 -2.32 20.44
N ALA A 554 20.69 -2.39 20.56
CA ALA A 554 21.54 -1.21 20.75
C ALA A 554 21.46 -0.27 19.53
N ILE A 555 21.55 -0.82 18.32
CA ILE A 555 21.39 -0.08 17.05
C ILE A 555 20.04 0.64 17.01
N SER A 556 18.95 -0.08 17.29
CA SER A 556 17.59 0.48 17.24
C SER A 556 17.40 1.64 18.23
N ARG A 557 17.82 1.47 19.49
CA ARG A 557 17.76 2.52 20.52
C ARG A 557 18.62 3.73 20.16
N ALA A 558 19.84 3.50 19.68
CA ALA A 558 20.75 4.55 19.27
C ALA A 558 20.22 5.33 18.07
N TYR A 559 19.65 4.63 17.07
CA TYR A 559 19.05 5.24 15.89
C TYR A 559 17.86 6.13 16.25
N ALA A 560 16.94 5.66 17.10
CA ALA A 560 15.79 6.45 17.53
C ALA A 560 16.23 7.75 18.23
N THR A 561 17.20 7.65 19.14
CA THR A 561 17.77 8.82 19.84
C THR A 561 18.48 9.76 18.86
N PHE A 562 19.21 9.22 17.88
CA PHE A 562 19.86 10.00 16.83
C PHE A 562 18.83 10.81 16.02
N VAL A 563 17.76 10.18 15.53
CA VAL A 563 16.72 10.85 14.74
C VAL A 563 16.02 11.93 15.55
N GLN A 564 15.75 11.68 16.84
CA GLN A 564 15.20 12.67 17.75
C GLN A 564 16.12 13.90 17.88
N LYS A 565 17.43 13.69 18.10
CA LYS A 565 18.40 14.79 18.21
C LYS A 565 18.56 15.54 16.89
N LEU A 566 18.55 14.84 15.77
CA LEU A 566 18.64 15.45 14.44
C LEU A 566 17.41 16.32 14.12
N ASN A 567 16.21 15.84 14.46
CA ASN A 567 14.97 16.63 14.33
C ASN A 567 14.95 17.83 15.28
N ALA A 568 15.41 17.68 16.53
CA ALA A 568 15.53 18.79 17.47
C ALA A 568 16.49 19.87 16.96
N TYR A 569 17.64 19.47 16.39
CA TYR A 569 18.57 20.41 15.76
C TYR A 569 17.92 21.14 14.59
N LYS A 570 17.34 20.41 13.64
CA LYS A 570 16.62 20.97 12.47
C LYS A 570 15.56 21.98 12.89
N ASN A 571 14.75 21.64 13.90
CA ASN A 571 13.67 22.52 14.38
C ASN A 571 14.19 23.75 15.14
N GLY A 572 15.40 23.69 15.72
CA GLY A 572 16.04 24.81 16.41
C GLY A 572 16.83 25.75 15.49
N LEU A 573 17.16 25.34 14.27
CA LEU A 573 17.95 26.14 13.32
C LEU A 573 17.34 27.51 13.00
N PRO A 574 16.04 27.63 12.67
CA PRO A 574 15.44 28.93 12.34
C PRO A 574 15.67 29.97 13.45
N ALA A 575 15.40 29.60 14.71
CA ALA A 575 15.64 30.46 15.86
C ALA A 575 17.10 30.89 15.99
N GLN A 576 18.04 29.96 15.83
CA GLN A 576 19.47 30.25 15.93
C GLN A 576 19.94 31.22 14.84
N LEU A 577 19.37 31.12 13.64
CA LEU A 577 19.74 31.99 12.52
C LEU A 577 19.22 33.41 12.69
N VAL A 578 17.98 33.58 13.17
CA VAL A 578 17.30 34.87 13.26
C VAL A 578 17.40 35.58 14.62
N ALA A 579 17.88 34.89 15.65
CA ALA A 579 18.02 35.47 16.99
C ALA A 579 18.76 36.81 16.92
N ASN A 580 18.26 37.82 17.63
CA ASN A 580 18.87 39.16 17.71
C ASN A 580 19.11 39.86 16.35
N LEU A 581 18.29 39.58 15.32
CA LEU A 581 18.31 40.33 14.06
C LEU A 581 17.27 41.47 14.00
N GLY A 582 16.25 41.45 14.87
CA GLY A 582 15.05 42.28 14.71
C GLY A 582 15.33 43.78 14.54
N GLU A 583 16.21 44.36 15.36
CA GLU A 583 16.54 45.79 15.28
C GLU A 583 17.23 46.15 13.95
N THR A 584 18.27 45.41 13.56
CA THR A 584 18.98 45.62 12.30
C THR A 584 18.06 45.40 11.09
N VAL A 585 17.14 44.44 11.17
CA VAL A 585 16.13 44.23 10.11
C VAL A 585 15.20 45.43 9.98
N VAL A 586 14.71 46.01 11.08
CA VAL A 586 13.87 47.22 11.03
C VAL A 586 14.65 48.40 10.45
N GLN A 587 15.92 48.59 10.85
CA GLN A 587 16.78 49.65 10.31
C GLN A 587 16.95 49.52 8.79
N LEU A 588 17.32 48.34 8.30
CA LEU A 588 17.52 48.09 6.88
C LEU A 588 16.22 48.14 6.08
N TYR A 589 15.12 47.57 6.60
CA TYR A 589 13.82 47.63 5.95
C TYR A 589 13.37 49.09 5.77
N ASN A 590 13.45 49.89 6.83
CA ASN A 590 13.09 51.31 6.74
C ASN A 590 14.03 52.09 5.83
N ALA A 591 15.30 51.70 5.73
CA ALA A 591 16.25 52.30 4.79
C ALA A 591 15.92 51.96 3.33
N PHE A 592 15.50 50.72 3.05
CA PHE A 592 15.01 50.29 1.73
C PHE A 592 13.67 50.92 1.34
N ASN A 593 12.90 51.38 2.33
CA ASN A 593 11.57 51.97 2.19
C ASN A 593 11.54 53.41 2.74
N ARG A 594 12.64 54.16 2.58
CA ARG A 594 12.83 55.48 3.24
C ARG A 594 11.88 56.57 2.73
N TYR A 595 11.35 56.38 1.52
CA TYR A 595 10.45 57.32 0.86
C TYR A 595 8.97 57.07 1.17
N ASP A 596 8.66 55.93 1.79
CA ASP A 596 7.33 55.58 2.24
C ASP A 596 6.89 56.51 3.37
N ALA A 597 5.57 56.63 3.55
CA ALA A 597 5.02 57.47 4.59
C ALA A 597 5.43 56.95 5.98
N LYS A 598 5.63 57.86 6.95
CA LYS A 598 6.12 57.48 8.29
C LYS A 598 5.24 56.44 9.00
N ASN A 599 3.96 56.34 8.66
CA ASN A 599 3.01 55.35 9.17
C ASN A 599 3.16 53.95 8.54
N GLU A 600 3.85 53.80 7.43
CA GLU A 600 4.14 52.51 6.76
C GLU A 600 5.52 51.96 7.17
N GLN A 601 6.35 52.78 7.81
CA GLN A 601 7.63 52.36 8.37
C GLN A 601 7.45 51.48 9.61
N LEU A 602 8.35 50.51 9.76
CA LEU A 602 8.32 49.55 10.87
C LEU A 602 8.94 50.14 12.14
N SER A 603 8.35 49.81 13.27
CA SER A 603 8.89 50.01 14.61
C SER A 603 9.57 48.73 15.11
N ILE A 604 8.90 47.58 14.97
CA ILE A 604 9.36 46.28 15.49
C ILE A 604 9.06 45.19 14.47
N VAL A 605 9.97 44.22 14.34
CA VAL A 605 9.73 42.94 13.67
C VAL A 605 9.98 41.79 14.64
N ARG A 606 9.04 40.83 14.70
CA ARG A 606 9.19 39.57 15.42
C ARG A 606 9.34 38.45 14.42
N LEU A 607 10.59 38.02 14.26
CA LEU A 607 10.93 36.87 13.41
C LEU A 607 10.50 35.57 14.13
N PRO A 608 9.95 34.59 13.40
CA PRO A 608 9.45 33.36 14.01
C PRO A 608 10.60 32.53 14.59
N LEU A 609 10.53 32.24 15.89
CA LEU A 609 11.53 31.45 16.62
C LEU A 609 11.08 30.00 16.83
N GLN A 610 9.80 29.71 16.72
CA GLN A 610 9.25 28.36 16.86
C GLN A 610 8.44 27.98 15.62
N GLN A 611 8.29 26.67 15.42
CA GLN A 611 7.47 26.14 14.35
C GLN A 611 6.02 26.63 14.51
N ASN A 612 5.41 27.11 13.42
CA ASN A 612 4.07 27.73 13.36
C ASN A 612 3.92 29.10 14.03
N GLN A 613 5.01 29.76 14.46
CA GLN A 613 4.95 31.19 14.78
C GLN A 613 4.85 32.01 13.49
N ARG A 614 4.07 33.09 13.55
CA ARG A 614 3.91 34.03 12.44
C ARG A 614 5.05 35.05 12.45
N LEU A 615 5.32 35.61 11.28
CA LEU A 615 6.19 36.77 11.13
C LEU A 615 5.36 38.01 11.46
N GLU A 616 5.61 38.64 12.60
CA GLU A 616 4.81 39.79 13.04
C GLU A 616 5.58 41.09 12.89
N ILE A 617 4.87 42.17 12.58
CA ILE A 617 5.40 43.53 12.49
C ILE A 617 4.52 44.52 13.25
N ALA A 618 5.13 45.59 13.74
CA ALA A 618 4.44 46.76 14.28
C ALA A 618 4.93 48.02 13.55
N PHE A 619 4.03 48.93 13.21
CA PHE A 619 4.35 50.17 12.50
C PHE A 619 4.72 51.29 13.47
N LYS A 620 5.40 52.35 12.99
CA LYS A 620 5.82 53.47 13.85
C LYS A 620 4.66 54.29 14.43
N ASN A 621 3.53 54.34 13.74
CA ASN A 621 2.32 55.03 14.20
C ASN A 621 1.55 54.26 15.29
N ASP A 622 1.69 52.93 15.32
CA ASP A 622 1.12 52.06 16.35
C ASP A 622 2.11 50.95 16.76
N PRO A 623 3.11 51.28 17.60
CA PRO A 623 4.15 50.33 18.00
C PRO A 623 3.65 49.19 18.91
N ALA A 624 2.44 49.31 19.47
CA ALA A 624 1.90 48.34 20.43
C ALA A 624 1.14 47.20 19.75
N THR A 625 0.61 47.43 18.54
CA THR A 625 -0.17 46.44 17.79
C THR A 625 0.70 45.66 16.82
N PHE A 626 0.59 44.33 16.88
CA PHE A 626 1.30 43.42 15.99
C PHE A 626 0.38 42.88 14.90
N PHE A 627 0.85 42.95 13.66
CA PHE A 627 0.18 42.44 12.47
C PHE A 627 1.00 41.31 11.87
N ASP A 628 0.32 40.34 11.25
CA ASP A 628 0.99 39.33 10.44
C ASP A 628 1.52 39.97 9.15
N ALA A 629 2.85 40.01 9.02
CA ALA A 629 3.53 40.68 7.91
C ALA A 629 3.06 40.15 6.55
N LEU A 630 2.84 38.83 6.43
CA LEU A 630 2.48 38.18 5.18
C LEU A 630 1.06 38.53 4.70
N HIS A 631 0.19 38.98 5.61
CA HIS A 631 -1.19 39.34 5.30
C HIS A 631 -1.37 40.84 5.03
N ILE A 632 -0.50 41.69 5.59
CA ILE A 632 -0.66 43.15 5.53
C ILE A 632 0.28 43.83 4.52
N LEU A 633 1.48 43.29 4.31
CA LEU A 633 2.46 43.88 3.40
C LEU A 633 2.20 43.44 1.96
N SER A 634 2.42 44.35 1.00
CA SER A 634 2.42 43.99 -0.42
C SER A 634 3.62 43.10 -0.77
N GLU A 635 3.58 42.43 -1.92
CA GLU A 635 4.67 41.56 -2.35
C GLU A 635 6.02 42.28 -2.41
N GLY A 636 6.06 43.52 -2.92
CA GLY A 636 7.26 44.36 -2.93
C GLY A 636 7.85 44.58 -1.53
N HIS A 637 7.01 44.92 -0.54
CA HIS A 637 7.43 45.09 0.85
C HIS A 637 7.92 43.78 1.48
N ILE A 638 7.29 42.64 1.19
CA ILE A 638 7.75 41.33 1.66
C ILE A 638 9.13 41.01 1.08
N ARG A 639 9.39 41.33 -0.18
CA ARG A 639 10.71 41.13 -0.80
C ARG A 639 11.76 42.05 -0.18
N CYS A 640 11.43 43.32 0.10
CA CYS A 640 12.29 44.22 0.88
C CYS A 640 12.59 43.68 2.29
N LEU A 641 11.60 43.08 2.96
CA LEU A 641 11.78 42.46 4.27
C LEU A 641 12.68 41.22 4.22
N GLY A 642 12.48 40.34 3.23
CA GLY A 642 13.36 39.19 2.99
C GLY A 642 14.80 39.61 2.73
N PHE A 643 14.99 40.67 1.93
CA PHE A 643 16.30 41.25 1.69
C PHE A 643 16.92 41.85 2.97
N ALA A 644 16.15 42.59 3.77
CA ALA A 644 16.61 43.16 5.04
C ALA A 644 17.06 42.07 6.03
N ILE A 645 16.38 40.92 6.08
CA ILE A 645 16.77 39.77 6.91
C ILE A 645 18.11 39.18 6.46
N LEU A 646 18.30 38.97 5.15
CA LEU A 646 19.56 38.44 4.60
C LEU A 646 20.73 39.41 4.82
N ALA A 647 20.52 40.70 4.56
CA ALA A 647 21.51 41.74 4.78
C ALA A 647 21.86 41.90 6.27
N ALA A 648 20.87 41.91 7.16
CA ALA A 648 21.10 41.92 8.61
C ALA A 648 21.93 40.71 9.05
N LYS A 649 21.66 39.53 8.49
CA LYS A 649 22.44 38.32 8.78
C LYS A 649 23.89 38.46 8.29
N ASN A 650 24.11 38.97 7.09
CA ASN A 650 25.46 39.24 6.56
C ASN A 650 26.26 40.21 7.45
N ILE A 651 25.60 41.26 7.95
CA ILE A 651 26.21 42.23 8.88
C ILE A 651 26.54 41.54 10.21
N LYS A 652 25.58 40.83 10.80
CA LYS A 652 25.76 40.16 12.10
C LYS A 652 26.89 39.12 12.09
N GLU A 653 27.08 38.43 10.97
CA GLU A 653 28.12 37.41 10.80
C GLU A 653 29.47 38.02 10.36
N ASN A 654 29.58 39.35 10.28
CA ASN A 654 30.79 40.08 9.87
C ASN A 654 31.38 39.59 8.53
N CYS A 655 30.52 39.21 7.58
CA CYS A 655 30.97 38.79 6.26
C CYS A 655 31.70 39.94 5.54
N PRO A 656 32.89 39.72 4.94
CA PRO A 656 33.62 40.77 4.22
C PRO A 656 33.01 41.09 2.84
N LEU A 657 32.20 40.17 2.32
CA LEU A 657 31.63 40.23 0.97
C LEU A 657 30.11 40.28 1.02
N LEU A 658 29.52 40.94 0.02
CA LEU A 658 28.11 40.85 -0.31
C LEU A 658 27.95 40.74 -1.84
N ILE A 659 27.50 39.56 -2.27
CA ILE A 659 27.38 39.13 -3.66
C ILE A 659 25.90 38.99 -4.00
N PHE A 660 25.49 39.65 -5.07
CA PHE A 660 24.10 39.75 -5.49
C PHE A 660 23.88 39.16 -6.88
N ASP A 661 23.02 38.14 -6.99
CA ASP A 661 22.54 37.62 -8.28
C ASP A 661 21.14 38.18 -8.58
N ASP A 662 21.11 39.36 -9.19
CA ASP A 662 19.90 40.03 -9.70
C ASP A 662 18.76 40.26 -8.68
N PRO A 663 19.04 40.73 -7.44
CA PRO A 663 18.02 40.93 -6.40
C PRO A 663 17.02 42.05 -6.75
N VAL A 664 17.46 43.04 -7.53
CA VAL A 664 16.69 44.23 -7.89
C VAL A 664 15.52 43.87 -8.79
N ASN A 665 15.66 42.85 -9.62
CA ASN A 665 14.56 42.33 -10.42
C ASN A 665 13.48 41.64 -9.59
N ALA A 666 13.79 41.21 -8.36
CA ALA A 666 12.76 40.82 -7.42
C ALA A 666 12.06 42.06 -6.83
N ILE A 667 12.63 43.27 -6.85
CA ILE A 667 12.05 44.41 -6.13
C ILE A 667 11.42 45.41 -7.11
N ASP A 668 10.25 45.93 -6.73
CA ASP A 668 9.48 46.90 -7.53
C ASP A 668 10.27 48.20 -7.74
N ASP A 669 10.03 48.87 -8.88
CA ASP A 669 10.80 50.03 -9.33
C ASP A 669 10.86 51.17 -8.30
N GLU A 670 9.78 51.36 -7.54
CA GLU A 670 9.62 52.40 -6.52
C GLU A 670 10.67 52.29 -5.40
N HIS A 671 11.02 51.08 -4.96
CA HIS A 671 11.98 50.88 -3.87
C HIS A 671 13.44 50.85 -4.35
N ARG A 672 13.68 50.71 -5.66
CA ARG A 672 15.05 50.55 -6.22
C ARG A 672 15.95 51.75 -5.92
N HIS A 673 15.39 52.96 -5.83
CA HIS A 673 16.17 54.15 -5.50
C HIS A 673 16.70 54.12 -4.07
N ALA A 674 15.82 53.86 -3.10
CA ALA A 674 16.18 53.75 -1.69
C ALA A 674 17.18 52.60 -1.43
N ILE A 675 17.05 51.49 -2.15
CA ILE A 675 17.99 50.38 -2.08
C ILE A 675 19.39 50.79 -2.57
N ARG A 676 19.50 51.54 -3.69
CA ARG A 676 20.81 52.04 -4.16
C ARG A 676 21.48 52.91 -3.10
N GLU A 677 20.74 53.83 -2.49
CA GLU A 677 21.29 54.67 -1.42
C GLU A 677 21.74 53.83 -0.23
N THR A 678 20.92 52.89 0.21
CA THR A 678 21.25 52.02 1.35
C THR A 678 22.48 51.16 1.10
N LEU A 679 22.67 50.69 -0.14
CA LEU A 679 23.81 49.84 -0.52
C LEU A 679 25.11 50.59 -0.72
N PHE A 680 25.06 51.79 -1.32
CA PHE A 680 26.26 52.46 -1.82
C PHE A 680 26.57 53.81 -1.18
N VAL A 681 25.61 54.42 -0.49
CA VAL A 681 25.76 55.76 0.11
C VAL A 681 25.77 55.66 1.63
N ASP A 682 24.86 54.88 2.21
CA ASP A 682 24.80 54.69 3.65
C ASP A 682 25.97 53.85 4.18
N ASP A 683 26.31 54.03 5.46
CA ASP A 683 27.46 53.40 6.11
C ASP A 683 27.31 51.89 6.36
N TYR A 684 26.14 51.30 6.11
CA TYR A 684 25.84 49.89 6.44
C TYR A 684 26.82 48.89 5.81
N PHE A 685 27.30 49.17 4.59
CA PHE A 685 28.15 48.26 3.81
C PHE A 685 29.52 48.86 3.43
N ILE A 686 29.90 50.01 4.01
CA ILE A 686 31.12 50.75 3.63
C ILE A 686 32.44 49.98 3.83
N ARG A 687 32.44 48.94 4.67
CA ARG A 687 33.62 48.09 4.92
C ARG A 687 33.58 46.75 4.18
N LYS A 688 32.59 46.54 3.32
CA LYS A 688 32.38 45.29 2.59
C LYS A 688 32.69 45.51 1.11
N GLN A 689 33.16 44.46 0.46
CA GLN A 689 33.22 44.40 -0.99
C GLN A 689 31.85 43.99 -1.53
N LEU A 690 31.35 44.76 -2.50
CA LEU A 690 30.08 44.54 -3.16
C LEU A 690 30.31 44.01 -4.57
N ILE A 691 29.71 42.86 -4.90
CA ILE A 691 29.73 42.30 -6.26
C ILE A 691 28.29 42.10 -6.70
N ILE A 692 27.84 42.84 -7.72
CA ILE A 692 26.42 42.94 -8.03
C ILE A 692 26.18 42.68 -9.51
N ALA A 693 25.48 41.59 -9.79
CA ALA A 693 24.91 41.34 -11.10
C ALA A 693 23.50 41.93 -11.19
N VAL A 694 23.25 42.75 -12.20
CA VAL A 694 21.96 43.42 -12.43
C VAL A 694 21.50 43.26 -13.88
N HIS A 695 20.19 43.12 -14.06
CA HIS A 695 19.57 43.11 -15.38
C HIS A 695 19.20 44.50 -15.90
N GLY A 696 18.78 45.42 -15.01
CA GLY A 696 18.25 46.72 -15.40
C GLY A 696 19.37 47.70 -15.79
N GLU A 697 19.35 48.18 -17.04
CA GLU A 697 20.36 49.13 -17.53
C GLU A 697 20.30 50.45 -16.74
N GLU A 698 19.08 50.92 -16.47
CA GLU A 698 18.90 52.15 -15.72
C GLU A 698 19.40 52.02 -14.28
N PHE A 699 19.22 50.84 -13.64
CA PHE A 699 19.78 50.60 -12.32
C PHE A 699 21.32 50.68 -12.34
N PHE A 700 21.95 50.04 -13.34
CA PHE A 700 23.40 50.07 -13.53
C PHE A 700 23.91 51.49 -13.78
N ASN A 701 23.30 52.22 -14.72
CA ASN A 701 23.68 53.59 -15.07
C ASN A 701 23.48 54.57 -13.91
N ARG A 702 22.35 54.48 -13.19
CA ARG A 702 22.05 55.32 -12.01
C ARG A 702 22.96 55.03 -10.84
N THR A 703 23.37 53.78 -10.64
CA THR A 703 24.34 53.42 -9.60
C THR A 703 25.65 54.17 -9.82
N HIS A 704 26.17 54.20 -11.05
CA HIS A 704 27.37 54.97 -11.38
C HIS A 704 27.23 56.49 -11.16
N GLN A 705 26.02 57.05 -11.18
CA GLN A 705 25.80 58.46 -10.84
C GLN A 705 25.72 58.69 -9.32
N ILE A 706 25.04 57.78 -8.61
CA ILE A 706 24.81 57.88 -7.16
C ILE A 706 26.11 57.76 -6.38
N ILE A 707 26.99 56.83 -6.75
CA ILE A 707 28.29 56.62 -6.07
C ILE A 707 29.30 57.76 -6.30
N GLY A 708 28.99 58.69 -7.21
CA GLY A 708 29.85 59.81 -7.55
C GLY A 708 31.06 59.44 -8.44
N LYS A 709 31.75 60.47 -8.93
CA LYS A 709 32.88 60.35 -9.87
C LYS A 709 34.00 59.46 -9.33
N GLU A 710 34.46 59.71 -8.10
CA GLU A 710 35.65 59.03 -7.56
C GLU A 710 35.44 57.54 -7.32
N ALA A 711 34.29 57.14 -6.74
CA ALA A 711 33.97 55.73 -6.56
C ALA A 711 33.69 55.04 -7.90
N ALA A 712 33.00 55.71 -8.83
CA ALA A 712 32.74 55.16 -10.16
C ALA A 712 34.03 54.92 -10.97
N LYS A 713 35.08 55.73 -10.78
CA LYS A 713 36.40 55.54 -11.40
C LYS A 713 37.13 54.31 -10.87
N LYS A 714 36.95 54.00 -9.58
CA LYS A 714 37.57 52.85 -8.91
C LYS A 714 36.77 51.56 -9.11
N ALA A 715 35.47 51.65 -9.37
CA ALA A 715 34.60 50.50 -9.57
C ALA A 715 34.95 49.76 -10.87
N PHE A 716 34.84 48.43 -10.84
CA PHE A 716 35.00 47.59 -12.01
C PHE A 716 33.64 47.20 -12.54
N SER A 717 33.49 47.34 -13.85
CA SER A 717 32.20 47.19 -14.51
C SER A 717 32.30 46.33 -15.75
N TYR A 718 31.48 45.29 -15.79
CA TYR A 718 31.44 44.31 -16.88
C TYR A 718 30.09 44.29 -17.57
N LEU A 719 30.11 44.26 -18.91
CA LEU A 719 28.94 44.15 -19.77
C LEU A 719 28.87 42.74 -20.36
N PHE A 720 27.80 42.02 -20.05
CA PHE A 720 27.52 40.68 -20.53
C PHE A 720 26.48 40.76 -21.65
N SER A 721 26.86 40.37 -22.86
CA SER A 721 26.03 40.48 -24.06
C SER A 721 25.76 39.12 -24.70
N PRO A 722 24.56 38.88 -25.28
CA PRO A 722 24.23 37.64 -25.96
C PRO A 722 24.95 37.55 -27.32
N ARG A 723 25.43 36.36 -27.72
CA ARG A 723 26.09 36.10 -29.02
C ARG A 723 25.97 34.66 -29.53
N ASP A 724 26.28 34.50 -30.82
CA ASP A 724 26.12 33.28 -31.66
C ASP A 724 27.17 32.17 -31.44
N ASP A 725 28.32 32.45 -30.82
CA ASP A 725 29.46 31.51 -30.73
C ASP A 725 29.45 30.62 -29.47
N HIS A 726 28.28 30.45 -28.84
CA HIS A 726 28.06 29.61 -27.67
C HIS A 726 28.92 29.94 -26.42
N HIS A 727 29.58 31.11 -26.44
CA HIS A 727 30.38 31.67 -25.34
C HIS A 727 29.82 33.03 -24.93
N ILE A 728 29.82 33.33 -23.63
CA ILE A 728 29.35 34.63 -23.13
C ILE A 728 30.32 35.71 -23.60
N ARG A 729 29.83 36.77 -24.26
CA ARG A 729 30.67 37.94 -24.49
C ARG A 729 30.72 38.81 -23.25
N VAL A 730 31.89 38.82 -22.62
CA VAL A 730 32.25 39.71 -21.51
C VAL A 730 33.05 40.89 -22.08
N ASN A 731 32.58 42.12 -21.85
CA ASN A 731 33.35 43.33 -22.15
C ASN A 731 33.57 44.11 -20.85
N SER A 732 34.82 44.49 -20.55
CA SER A 732 35.08 45.57 -19.60
C SER A 732 34.56 46.90 -20.15
N LEU A 733 34.06 47.78 -19.29
CA LEU A 733 33.70 49.13 -19.72
C LEU A 733 34.95 49.88 -20.19
N ASN A 734 35.05 50.12 -21.49
CA ASN A 734 36.07 51.02 -22.06
C ASN A 734 35.71 52.50 -21.89
N ARG A 735 34.45 52.80 -21.56
CA ARG A 735 33.96 54.17 -21.30
C ARG A 735 33.23 54.19 -19.95
N PRO A 736 33.51 55.14 -19.06
CA PRO A 736 32.81 55.31 -17.79
C PRO A 736 31.32 55.55 -18.04
N LYS A 737 30.46 55.00 -17.17
CA LYS A 737 29.03 55.31 -17.19
C LYS A 737 28.66 56.57 -16.40
N ASN A 738 29.50 56.97 -15.44
CA ASN A 738 29.30 58.23 -14.72
C ASN A 738 29.43 59.40 -15.71
N TYR A 739 28.44 60.30 -15.74
CA TYR A 739 28.34 61.32 -16.78
C TYR A 739 29.48 62.35 -16.71
N VAL A 740 29.95 62.69 -15.51
CA VAL A 740 31.07 63.62 -15.30
C VAL A 740 32.38 62.98 -15.75
N LEU A 741 32.63 61.73 -15.36
CA LEU A 741 33.80 60.95 -15.83
C LEU A 741 33.79 60.80 -17.35
N ALA A 742 32.65 60.43 -17.93
CA ALA A 742 32.51 60.23 -19.36
C ALA A 742 32.80 61.52 -20.13
N ALA A 743 32.29 62.66 -19.66
CA ALA A 743 32.59 63.96 -20.27
C ALA A 743 34.09 64.28 -20.24
N ARG A 744 34.77 64.03 -19.11
CA ARG A 744 36.22 64.22 -19.00
C ARG A 744 37.00 63.31 -19.95
N GLU A 745 36.69 62.02 -19.96
CA GLU A 745 37.43 61.07 -20.80
C GLU A 745 37.25 61.35 -22.29
N LEU A 746 36.03 61.66 -22.74
CA LEU A 746 35.75 62.04 -24.12
C LEU A 746 36.42 63.37 -24.52
N TYR A 747 36.55 64.31 -23.58
CA TYR A 747 37.33 65.52 -23.79
C TYR A 747 38.82 65.18 -23.98
N ASP A 748 39.38 64.32 -23.13
CA ASP A 748 40.79 63.92 -23.17
C ASP A 748 41.12 63.13 -24.46
N THR A 749 40.16 62.40 -25.03
CA THR A 749 40.30 61.71 -26.33
C THR A 749 40.00 62.59 -27.56
N GLY A 750 39.61 63.85 -27.37
CA GLY A 750 39.29 64.81 -28.44
C GLY A 750 37.89 64.67 -29.03
N GLU A 751 37.02 63.84 -28.45
CA GLU A 751 35.61 63.66 -28.86
C GLU A 751 34.71 64.77 -28.26
N TYR A 752 34.96 66.03 -28.62
CA TYR A 752 34.34 67.19 -27.95
C TYR A 752 32.81 67.24 -27.99
N ARG A 753 32.19 66.79 -29.10
CA ARG A 753 30.71 66.74 -29.20
C ARG A 753 30.12 65.75 -28.20
N ASP A 754 30.66 64.53 -28.14
CA ASP A 754 30.19 63.49 -27.22
C ASP A 754 30.51 63.83 -25.76
N SER A 755 31.63 64.53 -25.52
CA SER A 755 31.94 65.16 -24.23
C SER A 755 30.82 66.11 -23.81
N LEU A 756 30.38 67.01 -24.70
CA LEU A 756 29.28 67.95 -24.43
C LEU A 756 27.93 67.22 -24.21
N MET A 757 27.66 66.14 -24.93
CA MET A 757 26.48 65.30 -24.68
C MET A 757 26.50 64.69 -23.28
N SER A 758 27.66 64.19 -22.84
CA SER A 758 27.84 63.64 -21.49
C SER A 758 27.79 64.75 -20.43
N ALA A 759 28.38 65.91 -20.70
CA ALA A 759 28.34 67.09 -19.85
C ALA A 759 26.90 67.60 -19.64
N ARG A 760 26.05 67.52 -20.68
CA ARG A 760 24.62 67.87 -20.56
C ARG A 760 23.91 66.95 -19.58
N ARG A 761 24.07 65.64 -19.72
CA ARG A 761 23.50 64.63 -18.80
C ARG A 761 24.05 64.78 -17.38
N ALA A 762 25.33 65.13 -17.25
CA ALA A 762 25.95 65.45 -15.97
C ALA A 762 25.29 66.67 -15.33
N LEU A 763 25.08 67.77 -16.07
CA LEU A 763 24.40 68.95 -15.54
C LEU A 763 22.96 68.64 -15.10
N GLU A 764 22.22 67.82 -15.86
CA GLU A 764 20.87 67.37 -15.48
C GLU A 764 20.89 66.64 -14.15
N ASN A 765 21.78 65.65 -14.01
CA ASN A 765 21.92 64.88 -12.76
C ASN A 765 22.41 65.74 -11.59
N LEU A 766 23.40 66.60 -11.80
CA LEU A 766 23.97 67.46 -10.77
C LEU A 766 23.01 68.58 -10.35
N SER A 767 22.16 69.07 -11.26
CA SER A 767 21.13 70.05 -10.91
C SER A 767 20.08 69.45 -9.98
N GLU A 768 19.69 68.19 -10.21
CA GLU A 768 18.81 67.45 -9.30
C GLU A 768 19.48 67.25 -7.93
N LYS A 769 20.75 66.81 -7.88
CA LYS A 769 21.52 66.70 -6.63
C LYS A 769 21.66 68.04 -5.91
N ALA A 770 21.94 69.12 -6.63
CA ALA A 770 22.04 70.47 -6.08
C ALA A 770 20.72 70.95 -5.50
N TRP A 771 19.59 70.55 -6.09
CA TRP A 771 18.27 70.85 -5.53
C TRP A 771 18.05 70.10 -4.21
N PHE A 772 18.35 68.81 -4.14
CA PHE A 772 18.28 68.07 -2.87
C PHE A 772 19.22 68.66 -1.81
N HIS A 773 20.46 68.98 -2.18
CA HIS A 773 21.44 69.63 -1.29
C HIS A 773 20.92 70.98 -0.77
N TYR A 774 20.38 71.80 -1.66
CA TYR A 774 19.73 73.05 -1.29
C TYR A 774 18.57 72.81 -0.33
N GLY A 775 17.63 71.91 -0.65
CA GLY A 775 16.47 71.63 0.20
C GLY A 775 16.83 71.12 1.60
N LYS A 776 17.97 70.44 1.75
CA LYS A 776 18.46 69.95 3.04
C LYS A 776 19.10 71.05 3.91
N HIS A 777 19.71 72.06 3.28
CA HIS A 777 20.56 73.05 3.97
C HIS A 777 20.07 74.50 3.86
N CYS A 778 19.04 74.76 3.06
CA CYS A 778 18.47 76.10 2.90
C CYS A 778 17.79 76.60 4.17
N ASP A 779 17.59 77.90 4.26
CA ASP A 779 16.82 78.49 5.36
C ASP A 779 15.33 78.17 5.20
N ASN A 780 14.61 77.95 6.30
CA ASN A 780 13.17 77.68 6.27
C ASN A 780 12.34 78.84 5.67
N SER A 781 12.90 80.06 5.64
CA SER A 781 12.29 81.24 5.03
C SER A 781 12.56 81.37 3.53
N ASP A 782 13.39 80.49 2.95
CA ASP A 782 13.68 80.53 1.53
C ASP A 782 12.46 80.10 0.70
N SER A 783 12.11 80.92 -0.29
CA SER A 783 11.00 80.58 -1.18
C SER A 783 11.33 79.38 -2.08
N PRO A 784 10.33 78.54 -2.43
CA PRO A 784 10.51 77.38 -3.30
C PRO A 784 11.16 77.72 -4.65
N ILE A 785 11.81 76.72 -5.25
CA ILE A 785 12.32 76.80 -6.62
C ILE A 785 11.16 76.59 -7.59
N SER A 786 11.00 77.53 -8.53
CA SER A 786 9.97 77.45 -9.58
C SER A 786 10.64 77.21 -10.92
N VAL A 787 10.21 76.19 -11.66
CA VAL A 787 10.79 75.85 -12.97
C VAL A 787 9.70 75.82 -14.03
N SER A 788 9.95 76.46 -15.17
CA SER A 788 9.03 76.46 -16.29
C SER A 788 9.13 75.16 -17.11
N ARG A 789 7.99 74.76 -17.69
CA ARG A 789 7.92 73.73 -18.74
C ARG A 789 7.37 74.36 -20.01
N ARG A 790 7.93 73.99 -21.16
CA ARG A 790 7.48 74.51 -22.46
C ARG A 790 6.17 73.88 -22.92
N ALA A 791 5.89 72.65 -22.48
CA ALA A 791 4.62 71.94 -22.69
C ALA A 791 4.44 70.87 -21.60
N PRO A 792 3.21 70.36 -21.35
CA PRO A 792 2.95 69.36 -20.30
C PRO A 792 3.79 68.08 -20.40
N ASN A 793 4.16 67.69 -21.64
CA ASN A 793 4.93 66.49 -21.96
C ASN A 793 6.44 66.73 -22.14
N GLN A 794 6.93 67.95 -21.94
CA GLN A 794 8.35 68.28 -22.06
C GLN A 794 9.03 68.29 -20.68
N PRO A 795 10.32 67.91 -20.59
CA PRO A 795 11.08 68.02 -19.35
C PRO A 795 11.16 69.48 -18.89
N TRP A 796 11.51 69.67 -17.61
CA TRP A 796 11.78 70.99 -17.04
C TRP A 796 12.89 71.71 -17.82
N ASP A 797 12.80 73.03 -17.95
CA ASP A 797 13.86 73.80 -18.61
C ASP A 797 15.14 73.77 -17.76
N LEU A 798 16.15 73.01 -18.21
CA LEU A 798 17.39 72.80 -17.46
C LEU A 798 18.13 74.10 -17.15
N ARG A 799 18.13 75.05 -18.10
CA ARG A 799 18.76 76.37 -17.90
C ARG A 799 18.09 77.09 -16.74
N GLY A 800 16.77 77.20 -16.80
CA GLY A 800 15.95 77.82 -15.78
C GLY A 800 16.15 77.19 -14.41
N LEU A 801 16.20 75.85 -14.35
CA LEU A 801 16.51 75.14 -13.10
C LEU A 801 17.89 75.51 -12.55
N ALA A 802 18.94 75.40 -13.37
CA ALA A 802 20.31 75.67 -12.95
C ALA A 802 20.52 77.15 -12.54
N ASP A 803 19.91 78.10 -13.27
CA ASP A 803 19.94 79.53 -12.93
C ASP A 803 19.21 79.82 -11.61
N ASN A 804 18.06 79.18 -11.39
CA ASN A 804 17.31 79.31 -10.14
C ASN A 804 18.09 78.74 -8.97
N LEU A 805 18.69 77.55 -9.12
CA LEU A 805 19.56 76.95 -8.10
C LEU A 805 20.74 77.89 -7.79
N ARG A 806 21.46 78.36 -8.80
CA ARG A 806 22.57 79.32 -8.64
C ARG A 806 22.14 80.56 -7.86
N SER A 807 21.03 81.18 -8.24
CA SER A 807 20.51 82.40 -7.62
C SER A 807 20.05 82.16 -6.18
N LYS A 808 19.33 81.06 -5.93
CA LYS A 808 18.74 80.71 -4.63
C LYS A 808 19.81 80.30 -3.62
N ILE A 809 20.72 79.41 -4.00
CA ILE A 809 21.85 79.01 -3.16
C ILE A 809 22.69 80.24 -2.80
N ASN A 810 22.96 81.14 -3.77
CA ASN A 810 23.73 82.37 -3.50
C ASN A 810 23.02 83.30 -2.49
N LYS A 811 21.70 83.49 -2.63
CA LYS A 811 20.91 84.41 -1.79
C LYS A 811 20.48 83.82 -0.45
N SER A 812 20.46 82.49 -0.32
CA SER A 812 20.08 81.81 0.91
C SER A 812 20.93 82.27 2.08
N LYS A 813 20.27 82.47 3.22
CA LYS A 813 20.93 82.77 4.50
C LYS A 813 21.31 81.51 5.27
N GLY A 814 20.85 80.34 4.81
CA GLY A 814 21.21 79.05 5.38
C GLY A 814 22.70 78.75 5.20
N ASP A 815 23.27 77.99 6.14
CA ASP A 815 24.64 77.53 6.06
C ASP A 815 24.74 76.32 5.12
N ILE A 816 24.84 76.62 3.82
CA ILE A 816 24.91 75.60 2.76
C ILE A 816 26.38 75.17 2.59
N PRO A 817 26.72 73.88 2.83
CA PRO A 817 28.06 73.38 2.59
C PRO A 817 28.50 73.60 1.15
N ASN A 818 29.76 74.03 0.96
CA ASN A 818 30.38 74.31 -0.33
C ASN A 818 29.64 75.37 -1.20
N LYS A 819 28.80 76.22 -0.60
CA LYS A 819 28.00 77.27 -1.28
C LYS A 819 28.74 78.01 -2.40
N GLY A 820 29.92 78.56 -2.09
CA GLY A 820 30.70 79.35 -3.06
C GLY A 820 31.15 78.52 -4.27
N GLN A 821 31.58 77.27 -4.04
CA GLN A 821 32.01 76.38 -5.12
C GLN A 821 30.85 75.96 -6.02
N ILE A 822 29.68 75.68 -5.44
CA ILE A 822 28.46 75.34 -6.20
C ILE A 822 28.04 76.51 -7.09
N VAL A 823 27.94 77.73 -6.52
CA VAL A 823 27.53 78.94 -7.26
C VAL A 823 28.51 79.28 -8.37
N ASN A 824 29.82 79.21 -8.10
CA ASN A 824 30.85 79.47 -9.12
C ASN A 824 30.79 78.44 -10.24
N SER A 825 30.66 77.15 -9.91
CA SER A 825 30.59 76.08 -10.90
C SER A 825 29.36 76.21 -11.81
N LEU A 826 28.19 76.50 -11.24
CA LEU A 826 27.00 76.80 -12.03
C LEU A 826 27.18 78.06 -12.88
N SER A 827 27.87 79.09 -12.37
CA SER A 827 28.14 80.31 -13.15
C SER A 827 29.03 80.03 -14.35
N ASP A 828 30.06 79.20 -14.19
CA ASP A 828 31.01 78.84 -15.25
C ASP A 828 30.34 77.98 -16.35
N VAL A 829 29.45 77.05 -15.99
CA VAL A 829 28.71 76.24 -16.97
C VAL A 829 27.65 77.05 -17.72
N LEU A 830 26.96 77.96 -17.03
CA LEU A 830 25.85 78.73 -17.60
C LEU A 830 26.30 79.98 -18.37
N GLY A 831 27.44 80.55 -18.01
CA GLY A 831 27.85 81.87 -18.47
C GLY A 831 26.97 82.99 -17.91
N THR A 832 27.25 84.23 -18.33
CA THR A 832 26.49 85.42 -17.93
C THR A 832 25.09 85.47 -18.54
N ASP A 833 24.92 84.94 -19.74
CA ASP A 833 23.65 84.89 -20.49
C ASP A 833 23.57 83.61 -21.34
N ALA A 834 22.39 83.36 -21.95
CA ALA A 834 22.14 82.17 -22.75
C ALA A 834 22.81 82.18 -24.14
N THR A 835 23.39 83.31 -24.55
CA THR A 835 24.10 83.48 -25.83
C THR A 835 25.61 83.28 -25.72
N GLN A 836 26.12 83.06 -24.51
CA GLN A 836 27.54 82.77 -24.31
C GLN A 836 27.91 81.34 -24.76
N PRO A 837 29.15 81.14 -25.26
CA PRO A 837 29.62 79.85 -25.75
C PRO A 837 29.39 78.66 -24.81
N PRO A 838 29.61 78.73 -23.48
CA PRO A 838 29.45 77.56 -22.60
C PRO A 838 28.06 76.91 -22.68
N TRP A 839 27.00 77.70 -22.61
CA TRP A 839 25.63 77.19 -22.69
C TRP A 839 25.22 76.82 -24.11
N ILE A 840 25.63 77.62 -25.10
CA ILE A 840 25.39 77.31 -26.52
C ILE A 840 26.00 75.96 -26.87
N TYR A 841 27.25 75.72 -26.48
CA TYR A 841 27.96 74.47 -26.74
C TYR A 841 27.29 73.29 -26.04
N LEU A 842 26.90 73.44 -24.77
CA LEU A 842 26.18 72.41 -24.03
C LEU A 842 24.83 72.04 -24.69
N ASN A 843 24.12 73.02 -25.26
CA ASN A 843 22.82 72.80 -25.91
C ASN A 843 22.95 72.28 -27.34
N LYS A 844 23.91 72.80 -28.12
CA LYS A 844 24.17 72.38 -29.51
C LYS A 844 24.92 71.06 -29.60
N GLY A 845 25.70 70.70 -28.58
CA GLY A 845 26.37 69.40 -28.49
C GLY A 845 25.40 68.21 -28.52
N THR A 846 24.13 68.42 -28.14
CA THR A 846 23.08 67.38 -28.17
C THR A 846 22.21 67.37 -29.42
N HIS A 847 22.40 68.30 -30.36
CA HIS A 847 21.60 68.41 -31.58
C HIS A 847 22.47 68.26 -32.83
N ASP A 848 21.90 67.59 -33.85
CA ASP A 848 22.49 67.50 -35.18
C ASP A 848 21.88 68.60 -36.06
N GLU A 849 22.57 69.74 -36.13
CA GLU A 849 22.19 70.90 -36.96
C GLU A 849 23.21 71.04 -38.10
N THR A 850 22.73 71.40 -39.29
CA THR A 850 23.58 71.69 -40.45
C THR A 850 24.43 72.95 -40.19
N ASP A 851 25.72 72.91 -40.54
CA ASP A 851 26.65 74.05 -40.47
C ASP A 851 26.98 74.59 -39.05
N LEU A 852 27.11 73.68 -38.08
CA LEU A 852 27.63 74.03 -36.75
C LEU A 852 29.13 74.40 -36.79
N PRO A 853 29.56 75.51 -36.15
CA PRO A 853 30.98 75.80 -35.99
C PRO A 853 31.66 74.74 -35.12
N GLU A 854 32.96 74.50 -35.33
CA GLU A 854 33.74 73.60 -34.49
C GLU A 854 33.74 74.06 -33.03
N PHE A 855 33.69 73.10 -32.11
CA PHE A 855 33.72 73.38 -30.68
C PHE A 855 35.16 73.72 -30.23
N ASP A 856 35.35 74.93 -29.72
CA ASP A 856 36.63 75.35 -29.13
C ASP A 856 37.00 74.50 -27.89
N GLN A 857 38.24 74.01 -27.89
CA GLN A 857 38.75 73.12 -26.84
C GLN A 857 38.77 73.79 -25.46
N GLN A 858 39.10 75.08 -25.36
CA GLN A 858 39.18 75.77 -24.06
C GLN A 858 37.79 75.89 -23.42
N THR A 859 36.78 76.25 -24.24
CA THR A 859 35.39 76.36 -23.81
C THR A 859 34.84 75.02 -23.36
N VAL A 860 35.09 73.93 -24.11
CA VAL A 860 34.67 72.58 -23.70
C VAL A 860 35.34 72.17 -22.39
N ASN A 861 36.64 72.45 -22.22
CA ASN A 861 37.35 72.16 -20.98
C ASN A 861 36.78 72.94 -19.78
N GLN A 862 36.41 74.21 -19.98
CA GLN A 862 35.80 75.04 -18.95
C GLN A 862 34.50 74.42 -18.44
N ILE A 863 33.63 73.96 -19.34
CA ILE A 863 32.37 73.29 -19.00
C ILE A 863 32.64 72.02 -18.20
N VAL A 864 33.49 71.13 -18.71
CA VAL A 864 33.80 69.85 -18.04
C VAL A 864 34.39 70.09 -16.65
N THR A 865 35.37 71.00 -16.55
CA THR A 865 36.02 71.35 -15.27
C THR A 865 35.05 71.99 -14.27
N ALA A 866 34.08 72.75 -14.76
CA ALA A 866 33.03 73.30 -13.89
C ALA A 866 32.08 72.21 -13.38
N LEU A 867 31.72 71.23 -14.20
CA LEU A 867 30.91 70.08 -13.76
C LEU A 867 31.65 69.17 -12.78
N GLU A 868 32.96 68.98 -12.95
CA GLU A 868 33.78 68.25 -11.98
C GLU A 868 33.84 68.95 -10.62
N ARG A 869 34.00 70.28 -10.61
CA ARG A 869 33.93 71.08 -9.38
C ARG A 869 32.54 71.03 -8.75
N LEU A 870 31.49 71.03 -9.56
CA LEU A 870 30.12 70.91 -9.08
C LEU A 870 29.86 69.54 -8.44
N ASP A 871 30.29 68.44 -9.08
CA ASP A 871 30.16 67.08 -8.52
C ASP A 871 30.94 66.95 -7.20
N ALA A 872 32.17 67.45 -7.14
CA ALA A 872 32.98 67.42 -5.92
C ALA A 872 32.43 68.29 -4.78
N ALA A 873 31.69 69.35 -5.09
CA ALA A 873 31.06 70.21 -4.09
C ALA A 873 29.74 69.64 -3.54
N LEU A 874 29.09 68.75 -4.30
CA LEU A 874 27.81 68.12 -3.99
C LEU A 874 27.94 66.68 -3.45
N GLY A 875 29.06 66.01 -3.70
CA GLY A 875 29.46 64.77 -3.05
C GLY A 875 30.01 65.04 -1.65
#